data_AF-A0A1T5M0P0-F1
#
_entry.id   AF-A0A1T5M0P0-F1
#
_cell.length_a   1.000
_cell.length_b   1.000
_cell.length_c   1.000
_cell.angle_alpha   90.00
_cell.angle_beta   90.00
_cell.angle_gamma   90.00
#
_symmetry.space_group_name_H-M   'P 1'
#
loop_
_entity.id
_entity.type
_entity.pdbx_description
1 polymer ?
#
loop_
_entity_poly.entity_id
_entity_poly.type
_entity_poly.pdbx_seq_one_letter_code
_entity_poly.pdbx_strand_id
1 'polypeptide(L)'
;MDTDRKWTVSEDKWNELAARLDVEVAALKAVALVESSGSGFLPAPDRRPKILFEGHVFHRLTAGRFSASHPNLSHPKWDRKQYSGSARGEWERLEKAAALDAAAAMQSASWGAFQIMGFNYALCGFDSVGRFVEAHSRDAEAQVEGFANLVGRARSPLIAPLRGKQWATFARLYNGPGYKKNQYDTKMADAYARLGGKSRAGRAAKSLVASPLPPGRPEMAPLELLESPLAAERIGRNNRILNVRPDAVDLRDWEYQPPVSSAPHDVHYPNDTRPILNQGQTSACTGYALAVVIEYLLVRAGRHVEPVSPHMLYSMARRYDEWAENDDGGEDVDSGSSLRGALKGWLRHGASTARLWPEVAMPKPKPKAESDWWTDAIKRPLGAYYRINPKSLRDMHVAIDQVGALYASGLSHRGWQELFRAEARVRPEDPVRLSVIRCLRGDPDGGHAFAIVGYTRDGFIIHNSWGDEWGDGGLAILSYSDWLENAMDCWVAQLGVVTAEHEAIAKAVSLRVDPNDPSRRAVVSSNPVLAAHELSPFIINMENNGRLSSRGQFRTQESDIDALLGIHLVEACKEWSIGRDGTVDVAIYAHGGLNNEDAAAASARFWVPKLYNERIFPIFLMWETGAIKTVVNLIEDKIVSDASARAGGAWSRFKDELKEFWNERIETLARPIGRPLWREMKENAGKIGSDPRSGVGLLFKRFKSQQAKLPKIRLHLIGHSAGAILHNHLGESAIGADFNLRSVSLIAPAVRVDEFNQRLGKAPLGTQAKLLIAHLTDAAERSDSTCKPYGHSLLYLVSRSFEDRSETPILGLERDLVPARATLPWGARTLAVSSPQSTLASLPSASSLRESSSRPTEAVTHGTLDDDKALQELIFEMIRKA
;
A
#
# COMPACT_ATOMS: atom_id res chain seq x y z
N MET A 1 -58.56 0.57 -10.37
CA MET A 1 -58.69 0.06 -8.99
C MET A 1 -57.26 -0.12 -8.48
N ASP A 2 -56.93 0.44 -7.31
CA ASP A 2 -55.58 0.36 -6.70
C ASP A 2 -55.78 -0.06 -5.25
N THR A 3 -55.70 -1.37 -4.99
CA THR A 3 -56.20 -2.02 -3.75
C THR A 3 -55.11 -2.55 -2.82
N ASP A 4 -53.87 -2.69 -3.28
CA ASP A 4 -52.80 -3.36 -2.53
C ASP A 4 -51.79 -2.42 -1.84
N ARG A 5 -51.89 -1.10 -2.06
CA ARG A 5 -50.98 -0.13 -1.41
C ARG A 5 -51.35 0.10 0.06
N LYS A 6 -50.59 -0.53 0.96
CA LYS A 6 -50.64 -0.31 2.42
C LYS A 6 -50.11 1.08 2.79
N TRP A 7 -51.00 2.06 2.87
CA TRP A 7 -50.68 3.43 3.33
C TRP A 7 -50.45 3.56 4.85
N THR A 8 -50.63 2.47 5.60
CA THR A 8 -50.47 2.36 7.06
C THR A 8 -49.76 1.04 7.40
N VAL A 9 -48.82 1.08 8.34
CA VAL A 9 -48.13 -0.13 8.85
C VAL A 9 -49.13 -0.97 9.65
N SER A 10 -49.20 -2.27 9.35
CA SER A 10 -50.04 -3.23 10.11
C SER A 10 -49.53 -3.45 11.54
N GLU A 11 -50.44 -3.79 12.47
CA GLU A 11 -50.06 -4.13 13.84
C GLU A 11 -49.11 -5.35 13.90
N ASP A 12 -49.31 -6.34 13.04
CA ASP A 12 -48.41 -7.49 12.92
C ASP A 12 -47.00 -7.08 12.50
N LYS A 13 -46.85 -6.16 11.53
CA LYS A 13 -45.53 -5.64 11.13
C LYS A 13 -44.90 -4.78 12.22
N TRP A 14 -45.68 -4.04 13.02
CA TRP A 14 -45.16 -3.38 14.22
C TRP A 14 -44.64 -4.38 15.26
N ASN A 15 -45.36 -5.48 15.50
CA ASN A 15 -44.97 -6.54 16.45
C ASN A 15 -43.72 -7.30 15.97
N GLU A 16 -43.67 -7.67 14.68
CA GLU A 16 -42.53 -8.33 14.02
C GLU A 16 -41.25 -7.50 14.17
N LEU A 17 -41.32 -6.20 13.86
CA LEU A 17 -40.16 -5.31 13.95
C LEU A 17 -39.78 -4.97 15.39
N ALA A 18 -40.75 -4.86 16.30
CA ALA A 18 -40.48 -4.71 17.73
C ALA A 18 -39.72 -5.93 18.29
N ALA A 19 -40.12 -7.14 17.90
CA ALA A 19 -39.43 -8.38 18.28
C ALA A 19 -38.03 -8.48 17.65
N ARG A 20 -37.88 -8.24 16.34
CA ARG A 20 -36.56 -8.25 15.64
C ARG A 20 -35.57 -7.25 16.24
N LEU A 21 -36.06 -6.11 16.74
CA LEU A 21 -35.23 -5.06 17.32
C LEU A 21 -35.08 -5.15 18.85
N ASP A 22 -35.81 -6.03 19.54
CA ASP A 22 -35.89 -6.09 21.02
C ASP A 22 -36.25 -4.72 21.64
N VAL A 23 -37.33 -4.11 21.15
CA VAL A 23 -37.88 -2.81 21.60
C VAL A 23 -39.39 -2.90 21.82
N GLU A 24 -39.95 -2.01 22.63
CA GLU A 24 -41.42 -1.89 22.73
C GLU A 24 -42.03 -1.29 21.45
N VAL A 25 -43.14 -1.85 20.98
CA VAL A 25 -43.96 -1.29 19.88
C VAL A 25 -44.30 0.19 20.12
N ALA A 26 -44.60 0.56 21.37
CA ALA A 26 -44.85 1.93 21.77
C ALA A 26 -43.65 2.86 21.54
N ALA A 27 -42.41 2.36 21.60
CA ALA A 27 -41.21 3.14 21.33
C ALA A 27 -41.00 3.39 19.83
N LEU A 28 -41.22 2.37 18.97
CA LEU A 28 -41.18 2.53 17.52
C LEU A 28 -42.25 3.51 17.03
N LYS A 29 -43.50 3.34 17.50
CA LYS A 29 -44.62 4.23 17.18
C LYS A 29 -44.39 5.65 17.74
N ALA A 30 -43.71 5.81 18.89
CA ALA A 30 -43.37 7.13 19.41
C ALA A 30 -42.40 7.91 18.52
N VAL A 31 -41.37 7.25 17.96
CA VAL A 31 -40.46 7.91 16.99
C VAL A 31 -41.22 8.33 15.74
N ALA A 32 -42.02 7.43 15.14
CA ALA A 32 -42.84 7.76 13.98
C ALA A 32 -43.83 8.92 14.25
N LEU A 33 -44.43 8.96 15.45
CA LEU A 33 -45.35 10.03 15.85
C LEU A 33 -44.66 11.39 15.96
N VAL A 34 -43.41 11.45 16.42
CA VAL A 34 -42.66 12.71 16.58
C VAL A 34 -42.04 13.20 15.27
N GLU A 35 -41.51 12.29 14.44
CA GLU A 35 -40.82 12.67 13.20
C GLU A 35 -41.79 12.97 12.04
N SER A 36 -42.99 12.38 12.00
CA SER A 36 -43.94 12.56 10.88
C SER A 36 -45.42 12.76 11.25
N SER A 37 -45.76 12.86 12.53
CA SER A 37 -47.14 12.70 13.03
C SER A 37 -47.74 11.32 12.74
N GLY A 38 -46.92 10.27 12.72
CA GLY A 38 -47.36 8.86 12.71
C GLY A 38 -47.80 8.29 11.36
N SER A 39 -47.64 9.05 10.28
CA SER A 39 -47.90 8.60 8.91
C SER A 39 -46.87 9.18 7.97
N GLY A 40 -46.24 8.35 7.14
CA GLY A 40 -45.20 8.78 6.21
C GLY A 40 -45.68 9.22 4.84
N PHE A 41 -47.00 9.36 4.62
CA PHE A 41 -47.58 9.78 3.35
C PHE A 41 -48.42 11.06 3.50
N LEU A 42 -48.57 11.78 2.40
CA LEU A 42 -49.49 12.91 2.31
C LEU A 42 -50.95 12.43 2.24
N PRO A 43 -51.92 13.24 2.72
CA PRO A 43 -53.33 12.93 2.60
C PRO A 43 -53.77 12.66 1.15
N ALA A 44 -54.89 11.96 0.98
CA ALA A 44 -55.53 11.86 -0.32
C ALA A 44 -55.94 13.26 -0.83
N PRO A 45 -55.84 13.54 -2.15
CA PRO A 45 -55.50 12.61 -3.22
C PRO A 45 -53.99 12.42 -3.48
N ASP A 46 -53.10 13.27 -2.93
CA ASP A 46 -51.68 13.35 -3.34
C ASP A 46 -50.91 12.03 -3.11
N ARG A 47 -51.06 11.43 -1.91
CA ARG A 47 -50.49 10.11 -1.54
C ARG A 47 -48.97 9.94 -1.65
N ARG A 48 -48.18 10.91 -2.11
CA ARG A 48 -46.70 10.82 -2.11
C ARG A 48 -46.14 10.73 -0.69
N PRO A 49 -44.92 10.19 -0.48
CA PRO A 49 -44.30 10.20 0.84
C PRO A 49 -44.04 11.63 1.34
N LYS A 50 -44.02 11.79 2.66
CA LYS A 50 -43.61 13.03 3.32
C LYS A 50 -42.11 13.24 3.18
N ILE A 51 -41.73 14.43 2.77
CA ILE A 51 -40.33 14.85 2.61
C ILE A 51 -40.09 16.24 3.22
N LEU A 52 -38.82 16.53 3.50
CA LEU A 52 -38.28 17.88 3.70
C LEU A 52 -36.99 17.97 2.86
N PHE A 53 -36.87 18.99 2.01
CA PHE A 53 -35.69 19.12 1.12
C PHE A 53 -34.62 20.02 1.75
N GLU A 54 -33.46 19.44 2.03
CA GLU A 54 -32.33 20.14 2.66
C GLU A 54 -31.38 20.73 1.62
N GLY A 55 -31.68 21.94 1.15
CA GLY A 55 -30.83 22.66 0.19
C GLY A 55 -29.38 22.91 0.64
N HIS A 56 -29.12 22.80 1.94
CA HIS A 56 -27.77 22.86 2.51
C HIS A 56 -27.04 21.49 2.53
N VAL A 57 -27.77 20.38 2.43
CA VAL A 57 -27.23 19.05 2.10
C VAL A 57 -27.00 18.95 0.59
N PHE A 58 -27.94 19.45 -0.22
CA PHE A 58 -27.81 19.49 -1.69
C PHE A 58 -26.60 20.29 -2.13
N HIS A 59 -26.35 21.45 -1.51
CA HIS A 59 -25.11 22.20 -1.68
C HIS A 59 -23.86 21.35 -1.41
N ARG A 60 -23.81 20.61 -0.29
CA ARG A 60 -22.65 19.80 0.08
C ARG A 60 -22.43 18.63 -0.88
N LEU A 61 -23.48 17.87 -1.21
CA LEU A 61 -23.37 16.71 -2.12
C LEU A 61 -23.01 17.12 -3.56
N THR A 62 -23.55 18.24 -4.04
CA THR A 62 -23.28 18.78 -5.39
C THR A 62 -22.06 19.71 -5.47
N ALA A 63 -21.23 19.78 -4.41
CA ALA A 63 -20.06 20.67 -4.32
C ALA A 63 -20.36 22.16 -4.64
N GLY A 64 -21.56 22.62 -4.28
CA GLY A 64 -22.03 23.98 -4.49
C GLY A 64 -22.45 24.34 -5.93
N ARG A 65 -22.46 23.38 -6.88
CA ARG A 65 -22.69 23.57 -8.33
C ARG A 65 -23.86 24.50 -8.69
N PHE A 66 -24.91 24.52 -7.86
CA PHE A 66 -26.14 25.28 -8.12
C PHE A 66 -26.33 26.55 -7.28
N SER A 67 -25.40 26.93 -6.39
CA SER A 67 -25.63 28.05 -5.46
C SER A 67 -25.74 29.43 -6.11
N ALA A 68 -25.13 29.64 -7.29
CA ALA A 68 -25.27 30.89 -8.03
C ALA A 68 -26.58 30.99 -8.82
N SER A 69 -27.06 29.87 -9.37
CA SER A 69 -28.24 29.82 -10.25
C SER A 69 -29.55 29.53 -9.49
N HIS A 70 -29.47 28.76 -8.40
CA HIS A 70 -30.61 28.30 -7.60
C HIS A 70 -30.31 28.44 -6.08
N PRO A 71 -30.09 29.66 -5.56
CA PRO A 71 -29.72 29.88 -4.16
C PRO A 71 -30.76 29.41 -3.13
N ASN A 72 -32.02 29.24 -3.55
CA ASN A 72 -33.13 28.67 -2.77
C ASN A 72 -33.13 27.13 -2.69
N LEU A 73 -32.37 26.46 -3.57
CA LEU A 73 -32.20 25.00 -3.61
C LEU A 73 -30.79 24.56 -3.19
N SER A 74 -29.78 25.44 -3.29
CA SER A 74 -28.39 25.14 -2.95
C SER A 74 -27.76 26.31 -2.19
N HIS A 75 -27.54 26.16 -0.88
CA HIS A 75 -26.97 27.22 -0.04
C HIS A 75 -25.98 26.67 1.02
N PRO A 76 -24.83 27.33 1.27
CA PRO A 76 -23.72 26.77 2.07
C PRO A 76 -23.97 26.70 3.58
N LYS A 77 -25.05 27.29 4.08
CA LYS A 77 -25.43 27.29 5.51
C LYS A 77 -26.90 26.91 5.63
N TRP A 78 -27.27 26.31 6.76
CA TRP A 78 -28.67 26.11 7.12
C TRP A 78 -29.37 27.46 7.32
N ASP A 79 -30.47 27.69 6.62
CA ASP A 79 -31.31 28.89 6.74
C ASP A 79 -32.79 28.51 6.73
N ARG A 80 -33.49 28.83 7.82
CA ARG A 80 -34.92 28.54 7.99
C ARG A 80 -35.80 29.26 6.95
N LYS A 81 -35.33 30.34 6.33
CA LYS A 81 -36.10 31.11 5.34
C LYS A 81 -36.21 30.43 3.97
N GLN A 82 -35.41 29.38 3.70
CA GLN A 82 -35.35 28.71 2.39
C GLN A 82 -36.38 27.57 2.23
N TYR A 83 -37.00 27.11 3.32
CA TYR A 83 -38.06 26.09 3.26
C TYR A 83 -39.39 26.71 2.84
N SER A 84 -40.18 25.97 2.07
CA SER A 84 -41.47 26.44 1.54
C SER A 84 -42.60 26.50 2.57
N GLY A 85 -42.42 25.88 3.75
CA GLY A 85 -43.45 25.78 4.79
C GLY A 85 -44.63 24.87 4.46
N SER A 86 -44.64 24.19 3.31
CA SER A 86 -45.75 23.33 2.88
C SER A 86 -45.27 22.05 2.17
N ALA A 87 -46.00 20.94 2.34
CA ALA A 87 -45.63 19.67 1.73
C ALA A 87 -45.54 19.72 0.20
N ARG A 88 -46.45 20.45 -0.45
CA ARG A 88 -46.41 20.69 -1.91
C ARG A 88 -45.16 21.47 -2.30
N GLY A 89 -44.82 22.52 -1.56
CA GLY A 89 -43.64 23.33 -1.86
C GLY A 89 -42.32 22.58 -1.67
N GLU A 90 -42.23 21.65 -0.73
CA GLU A 90 -41.04 20.79 -0.59
C GLU A 90 -40.92 19.79 -1.74
N TRP A 91 -42.03 19.25 -2.25
CA TRP A 91 -42.04 18.46 -3.50
C TRP A 91 -41.62 19.29 -4.71
N GLU A 92 -42.16 20.51 -4.88
CA GLU A 92 -41.74 21.41 -5.96
C GLU A 92 -40.27 21.87 -5.83
N ARG A 93 -39.67 21.86 -4.62
CA ARG A 93 -38.23 22.08 -4.42
C ARG A 93 -37.41 20.84 -4.79
N LEU A 94 -37.84 19.65 -4.35
CA LEU A 94 -37.18 18.39 -4.66
C LEU A 94 -37.21 18.09 -6.17
N GLU A 95 -38.34 18.28 -6.84
CA GLU A 95 -38.49 18.06 -8.29
C GLU A 95 -37.54 18.95 -9.09
N LYS A 96 -37.44 20.24 -8.73
CA LYS A 96 -36.48 21.19 -9.33
C LYS A 96 -35.03 20.82 -9.03
N ALA A 97 -34.74 20.30 -7.83
CA ALA A 97 -33.41 19.80 -7.49
C ALA A 97 -33.07 18.49 -8.23
N ALA A 98 -34.04 17.60 -8.45
CA ALA A 98 -33.85 16.31 -9.13
C ALA A 98 -33.64 16.48 -10.65
N ALA A 99 -34.24 17.50 -11.25
CA ALA A 99 -33.95 17.93 -12.62
C ALA A 99 -32.51 18.50 -12.78
N LEU A 100 -31.84 18.84 -11.67
CA LEU A 100 -30.46 19.33 -11.65
C LEU A 100 -29.46 18.24 -11.23
N ASP A 101 -29.83 17.37 -10.29
CA ASP A 101 -29.09 16.16 -9.90
C ASP A 101 -30.02 15.18 -9.16
N ALA A 102 -30.51 14.15 -9.85
CA ALA A 102 -31.49 13.22 -9.28
C ALA A 102 -30.96 12.48 -8.04
N ALA A 103 -29.71 12.01 -8.07
CA ALA A 103 -29.12 11.25 -6.97
C ALA A 103 -28.86 12.14 -5.75
N ALA A 104 -28.20 13.29 -5.93
CA ALA A 104 -27.95 14.22 -4.84
C ALA A 104 -29.25 14.83 -4.28
N ALA A 105 -30.26 15.09 -5.11
CA ALA A 105 -31.55 15.60 -4.65
C ALA A 105 -32.28 14.58 -3.76
N MET A 106 -32.36 13.31 -4.18
CA MET A 106 -32.95 12.24 -3.37
C MET A 106 -32.19 12.02 -2.06
N GLN A 107 -30.84 12.08 -2.09
CA GLN A 107 -30.00 12.00 -0.90
C GLN A 107 -30.19 13.21 0.06
N SER A 108 -30.56 14.37 -0.49
CA SER A 108 -30.75 15.63 0.25
C SER A 108 -32.16 15.83 0.82
N ALA A 109 -33.07 14.87 0.66
CA ALA A 109 -34.37 14.90 1.31
C ALA A 109 -34.45 13.90 2.47
N SER A 110 -35.23 14.22 3.50
CA SER A 110 -35.77 13.24 4.43
C SER A 110 -36.97 12.51 3.80
N TRP A 111 -37.20 11.25 4.18
CA TRP A 111 -38.26 10.43 3.58
C TRP A 111 -39.11 9.68 4.62
N GLY A 112 -40.41 9.64 4.36
CA GLY A 112 -41.36 8.72 5.01
C GLY A 112 -41.61 8.97 6.51
N ALA A 113 -42.17 7.97 7.17
CA ALA A 113 -42.70 8.07 8.54
C ALA A 113 -41.65 8.38 9.62
N PHE A 114 -40.37 8.11 9.32
CA PHE A 114 -39.23 8.31 10.23
C PHE A 114 -38.31 9.46 9.80
N GLN A 115 -38.64 10.15 8.69
CA GLN A 115 -37.85 11.25 8.12
C GLN A 115 -36.35 10.89 7.95
N ILE A 116 -36.08 9.68 7.46
CA ILE A 116 -34.71 9.23 7.19
C ILE A 116 -34.13 10.04 6.04
N MET A 117 -33.01 10.72 6.25
CA MET A 117 -32.29 11.42 5.17
C MET A 117 -31.79 10.40 4.13
N GLY A 118 -32.07 10.64 2.85
CA GLY A 118 -31.77 9.72 1.76
C GLY A 118 -30.29 9.37 1.62
N PHE A 119 -29.36 10.21 2.11
CA PHE A 119 -27.94 9.89 2.19
C PHE A 119 -27.61 8.66 3.07
N ASN A 120 -28.57 8.15 3.87
CA ASN A 120 -28.41 6.92 4.66
C ASN A 120 -28.89 5.64 3.93
N TYR A 121 -29.18 5.68 2.62
CA TYR A 121 -29.81 4.54 1.90
C TYR A 121 -29.07 3.20 2.11
N ALA A 122 -27.73 3.20 2.03
CA ALA A 122 -26.90 2.00 2.22
C ALA A 122 -26.97 1.46 3.67
N LEU A 123 -27.05 2.36 4.66
CA LEU A 123 -27.26 2.01 6.08
C LEU A 123 -28.67 1.47 6.35
N CYS A 124 -29.64 1.76 5.48
CA CYS A 124 -30.98 1.17 5.49
C CYS A 124 -31.07 -0.17 4.71
N GLY A 125 -29.98 -0.61 4.09
CA GLY A 125 -29.89 -1.87 3.34
C GLY A 125 -30.23 -1.79 1.85
N PHE A 126 -30.25 -0.60 1.24
CA PHE A 126 -30.53 -0.43 -0.19
C PHE A 126 -29.26 -0.29 -1.04
N ASP A 127 -29.29 -0.82 -2.26
CA ASP A 127 -28.21 -0.73 -3.25
C ASP A 127 -27.94 0.71 -3.76
N SER A 128 -28.95 1.58 -3.66
CA SER A 128 -28.99 2.90 -4.29
C SER A 128 -30.04 3.78 -3.61
N VAL A 129 -29.86 5.10 -3.69
CA VAL A 129 -30.88 6.04 -3.21
C VAL A 129 -32.18 5.93 -4.01
N GLY A 130 -32.09 5.51 -5.29
CA GLY A 130 -33.26 5.27 -6.15
C GLY A 130 -34.17 4.17 -5.61
N ARG A 131 -33.61 3.00 -5.27
CA ARG A 131 -34.39 1.91 -4.64
C ARG A 131 -34.91 2.27 -3.26
N PHE A 132 -34.13 3.01 -2.47
CA PHE A 132 -34.59 3.53 -1.18
C PHE A 132 -35.83 4.43 -1.34
N VAL A 133 -35.81 5.37 -2.29
CA VAL A 133 -36.95 6.25 -2.59
C VAL A 133 -38.13 5.50 -3.20
N GLU A 134 -37.89 4.55 -4.10
CA GLU A 134 -38.93 3.67 -4.66
C GLU A 134 -39.65 2.92 -3.54
N ALA A 135 -38.92 2.26 -2.65
CA ALA A 135 -39.48 1.52 -1.52
C ALA A 135 -40.22 2.44 -0.54
N HIS A 136 -39.65 3.60 -0.19
CA HIS A 136 -40.31 4.57 0.69
C HIS A 136 -41.53 5.25 0.04
N SER A 137 -41.65 5.21 -1.29
CA SER A 137 -42.82 5.71 -2.04
C SER A 137 -43.90 4.65 -2.26
N ARG A 138 -43.56 3.35 -2.13
CA ARG A 138 -44.44 2.22 -2.47
C ARG A 138 -45.49 1.94 -1.40
N ASP A 139 -45.07 1.82 -0.15
CA ASP A 139 -45.92 1.39 0.97
C ASP A 139 -45.32 1.82 2.34
N ALA A 140 -46.12 1.77 3.41
CA ALA A 140 -45.70 2.19 4.74
C ALA A 140 -44.81 1.16 5.45
N GLU A 141 -44.94 -0.12 5.12
CA GLU A 141 -44.20 -1.21 5.76
C GLU A 141 -42.72 -1.16 5.34
N ALA A 142 -42.42 -0.80 4.09
CA ALA A 142 -41.08 -0.53 3.57
C ALA A 142 -40.38 0.67 4.27
N GLN A 143 -41.13 1.69 4.69
CA GLN A 143 -40.56 2.83 5.42
C GLN A 143 -40.14 2.47 6.85
N VAL A 144 -40.92 1.62 7.54
CA VAL A 144 -40.53 1.13 8.88
C VAL A 144 -39.47 0.02 8.79
N GLU A 145 -39.45 -0.75 7.71
CA GLU A 145 -38.38 -1.71 7.38
C GLU A 145 -37.03 -0.98 7.18
N GLY A 146 -37.00 0.12 6.41
CA GLY A 146 -35.81 0.95 6.25
C GLY A 146 -35.30 1.55 7.57
N PHE A 147 -36.22 2.01 8.44
CA PHE A 147 -35.87 2.45 9.80
C PHE A 147 -35.34 1.31 10.68
N ALA A 148 -35.97 0.13 10.61
CA ALA A 148 -35.56 -1.05 11.38
C ALA A 148 -34.17 -1.53 10.96
N ASN A 149 -33.82 -1.49 9.68
CA ASN A 149 -32.46 -1.82 9.22
C ASN A 149 -31.45 -0.75 9.69
N LEU A 150 -31.78 0.54 9.55
CA LEU A 150 -30.93 1.66 10.00
C LEU A 150 -30.60 1.60 11.49
N VAL A 151 -31.58 1.26 12.33
CA VAL A 151 -31.43 1.20 13.79
C VAL A 151 -30.96 -0.18 14.26
N GLY A 152 -31.39 -1.26 13.62
CA GLY A 152 -31.12 -2.64 14.01
C GLY A 152 -29.78 -3.22 13.55
N ARG A 153 -29.07 -2.55 12.65
CA ARG A 153 -27.72 -2.95 12.22
C ARG A 153 -26.77 -3.21 13.40
N ALA A 154 -25.87 -4.17 13.24
CA ALA A 154 -24.98 -4.63 14.30
C ALA A 154 -24.20 -3.46 14.94
N ARG A 155 -24.26 -3.35 16.28
CA ARG A 155 -23.65 -2.25 17.08
C ARG A 155 -24.12 -0.83 16.75
N SER A 156 -25.27 -0.65 16.10
CA SER A 156 -25.87 0.68 15.88
C SER A 156 -25.91 1.50 17.18
N PRO A 157 -25.38 2.74 17.22
CA PRO A 157 -25.43 3.57 18.42
C PRO A 157 -26.85 4.03 18.78
N LEU A 158 -27.83 3.77 17.90
CA LEU A 158 -29.24 4.12 18.07
C LEU A 158 -30.02 3.06 18.86
N ILE A 159 -29.67 1.77 18.77
CA ILE A 159 -30.52 0.71 19.33
C ILE A 159 -30.50 0.70 20.86
N ALA A 160 -29.32 0.77 21.50
CA ALA A 160 -29.23 0.73 22.96
C ALA A 160 -29.94 1.92 23.66
N PRO A 161 -29.83 3.18 23.17
CA PRO A 161 -30.68 4.28 23.63
C PRO A 161 -32.17 4.06 23.41
N LEU A 162 -32.60 3.43 22.31
CA LEU A 162 -34.01 3.16 22.02
C LEU A 162 -34.58 2.08 22.96
N ARG A 163 -33.89 0.94 23.13
CA ARG A 163 -34.23 -0.12 24.11
C ARG A 163 -34.29 0.43 25.54
N GLY A 164 -33.25 1.17 25.92
CA GLY A 164 -33.15 1.83 27.22
C GLY A 164 -34.08 3.04 27.41
N LYS A 165 -34.86 3.42 26.38
CA LYS A 165 -35.78 4.57 26.37
C LYS A 165 -35.11 5.88 26.83
N GLN A 166 -33.85 6.03 26.46
CA GLN A 166 -33.01 7.20 26.74
C GLN A 166 -33.30 8.30 25.71
N TRP A 167 -34.50 8.88 25.75
CA TRP A 167 -34.99 9.80 24.71
C TRP A 167 -34.05 10.97 24.40
N ALA A 168 -33.37 11.52 25.42
CA ALA A 168 -32.33 12.53 25.24
C ALA A 168 -31.12 11.99 24.44
N THR A 169 -30.58 10.82 24.79
CA THR A 169 -29.47 10.17 24.05
C THR A 169 -29.89 9.79 22.64
N PHE A 170 -31.08 9.19 22.47
CA PHE A 170 -31.62 8.78 21.18
C PHE A 170 -31.85 10.00 20.27
N ALA A 171 -32.63 10.99 20.69
CA ALA A 171 -32.91 12.18 19.87
C ALA A 171 -31.63 12.94 19.49
N ARG A 172 -30.65 13.03 20.41
CA ARG A 172 -29.33 13.63 20.21
C ARG A 172 -28.49 12.93 19.13
N LEU A 173 -28.62 11.61 19.00
CA LEU A 173 -27.93 10.82 17.98
C LEU A 173 -28.73 10.74 16.67
N TYR A 174 -30.03 10.47 16.74
CA TYR A 174 -30.86 10.12 15.58
C TYR A 174 -31.02 11.26 14.57
N ASN A 175 -31.20 12.51 15.03
CA ASN A 175 -31.13 13.67 14.13
C ASN A 175 -30.26 14.84 14.64
N GLY A 176 -29.49 14.66 15.72
CA GLY A 176 -28.38 15.56 16.07
C GLY A 176 -28.60 16.58 17.21
N PRO A 177 -27.53 17.22 17.71
CA PRO A 177 -27.49 18.15 18.87
C PRO A 177 -28.54 19.25 18.96
N GLY A 178 -29.07 19.72 17.84
CA GLY A 178 -30.18 20.68 17.82
C GLY A 178 -31.46 20.20 18.55
N TYR A 179 -31.55 18.91 18.91
CA TYR A 179 -32.74 18.25 19.49
C TYR A 179 -33.46 19.07 20.57
N LYS A 180 -32.73 19.63 21.55
CA LYS A 180 -33.32 20.39 22.67
C LYS A 180 -34.08 21.63 22.21
N LYS A 181 -33.61 22.33 21.16
CA LYS A 181 -34.26 23.56 20.64
C LYS A 181 -35.68 23.28 20.14
N ASN A 182 -35.92 22.04 19.69
CA ASN A 182 -37.17 21.59 19.09
C ASN A 182 -37.90 20.56 19.98
N GLN A 183 -37.40 20.29 21.20
CA GLN A 183 -38.01 19.45 22.23
C GLN A 183 -38.30 18.00 21.79
N TYR A 184 -37.46 17.41 20.95
CA TYR A 184 -37.71 16.04 20.44
C TYR A 184 -37.65 14.97 21.54
N ASP A 185 -36.78 15.15 22.52
CA ASP A 185 -36.60 14.24 23.65
C ASP A 185 -37.84 14.17 24.55
N THR A 186 -38.43 15.32 24.90
CA THR A 186 -39.68 15.34 25.67
C THR A 186 -40.87 14.89 24.82
N LYS A 187 -40.93 15.27 23.53
CA LYS A 187 -41.98 14.79 22.60
C LYS A 187 -41.98 13.28 22.43
N MET A 188 -40.82 12.63 22.34
CA MET A 188 -40.72 11.17 22.23
C MET A 188 -41.14 10.49 23.54
N ALA A 189 -40.78 11.05 24.70
CA ALA A 189 -41.24 10.56 26.00
C ALA A 189 -42.78 10.68 26.16
N ASP A 190 -43.35 11.83 25.80
CA ASP A 190 -44.79 12.09 25.81
C ASP A 190 -45.55 11.15 24.85
N ALA A 191 -45.02 10.96 23.63
CA ALA A 191 -45.59 10.05 22.64
C ALA A 191 -45.61 8.61 23.15
N TYR A 192 -44.48 8.13 23.67
CA TYR A 192 -44.36 6.79 24.27
C TYR A 192 -45.33 6.57 25.43
N ALA A 193 -45.48 7.56 26.32
CA ALA A 193 -46.43 7.49 27.44
C ALA A 193 -47.90 7.45 26.97
N ARG A 194 -48.27 8.24 25.94
CA ARG A 194 -49.62 8.21 25.35
C ARG A 194 -49.94 6.88 24.65
N LEU A 195 -48.92 6.19 24.14
CA LEU A 195 -49.02 4.88 23.49
C LEU A 195 -49.03 3.70 24.47
N GLY A 196 -49.24 3.94 25.77
CA GLY A 196 -49.30 2.90 26.81
C GLY A 196 -47.94 2.32 27.21
N GLY A 197 -46.84 2.93 26.78
CA GLY A 197 -45.48 2.52 27.12
C GLY A 197 -45.20 2.57 28.63
N LYS A 198 -44.62 1.50 29.18
CA LYS A 198 -44.34 1.37 30.62
C LYS A 198 -43.19 2.31 31.03
N SER A 199 -43.57 3.47 31.58
CA SER A 199 -42.64 4.52 32.01
C SER A 199 -42.02 4.26 33.39
N ARG A 200 -40.82 4.79 33.60
CA ARG A 200 -40.26 5.03 34.94
C ARG A 200 -40.71 6.45 35.34
N ALA A 201 -41.34 6.61 36.50
CA ALA A 201 -42.19 7.76 36.80
C ALA A 201 -41.47 9.13 36.79
N GLY A 202 -42.14 10.19 36.29
CA GLY A 202 -41.46 11.48 36.03
C GLY A 202 -42.31 12.75 35.75
N ARG A 203 -43.47 12.94 36.39
CA ARG A 203 -44.33 14.17 36.31
C ARG A 203 -44.86 14.54 34.90
N ALA A 204 -45.69 15.60 34.81
CA ALA A 204 -46.66 15.76 33.72
C ALA A 204 -46.93 17.21 33.25
N ALA A 205 -47.51 17.28 32.03
CA ALA A 205 -48.37 18.31 31.45
C ALA A 205 -47.77 19.66 30.97
N LYS A 206 -47.89 19.91 29.65
CA LYS A 206 -48.96 20.78 29.09
C LYS A 206 -49.15 20.59 27.57
N SER A 207 -50.29 21.06 27.04
CA SER A 207 -50.62 21.00 25.61
C SER A 207 -49.90 22.09 24.80
N LEU A 208 -49.45 21.75 23.60
CA LEU A 208 -48.96 22.68 22.58
C LEU A 208 -49.39 22.23 21.18
N VAL A 209 -49.60 23.20 20.29
CA VAL A 209 -50.19 23.01 18.94
C VAL A 209 -49.18 22.39 17.97
N ALA A 210 -49.66 21.53 17.08
CA ALA A 210 -48.85 20.90 16.04
C ALA A 210 -48.36 21.93 14.99
N SER A 211 -47.15 21.69 14.45
CA SER A 211 -46.60 22.43 13.31
C SER A 211 -46.18 21.43 12.21
N PRO A 212 -46.39 21.70 10.91
CA PRO A 212 -46.37 20.63 9.91
C PRO A 212 -45.00 20.07 9.52
N LEU A 213 -43.89 20.74 9.86
CA LEU A 213 -42.53 20.38 9.42
C LEU A 213 -41.48 20.53 10.54
N PRO A 214 -40.51 19.60 10.65
CA PRO A 214 -39.41 19.67 11.62
C PRO A 214 -38.35 20.73 11.25
N PRO A 215 -37.78 21.49 12.21
CA PRO A 215 -36.62 22.35 11.94
C PRO A 215 -35.29 21.58 12.03
N GLY A 216 -34.40 21.78 11.06
CA GLY A 216 -33.07 21.14 10.95
C GLY A 216 -32.08 21.43 12.09
N ARG A 217 -30.98 20.67 12.13
CA ARG A 217 -30.10 20.51 13.31
C ARG A 217 -28.59 20.34 12.94
N PRO A 218 -27.64 20.93 13.70
CA PRO A 218 -26.18 20.74 13.55
C PRO A 218 -25.54 19.77 14.61
N GLU A 219 -24.23 19.49 14.50
CA GLU A 219 -23.47 18.26 14.86
C GLU A 219 -22.53 18.32 16.14
N MET A 220 -21.96 17.18 16.63
CA MET A 220 -21.18 17.04 17.90
C MET A 220 -20.11 15.91 17.90
N ALA A 221 -19.17 15.91 18.87
CA ALA A 221 -18.10 14.90 19.07
C ALA A 221 -17.76 14.58 20.57
N PRO A 222 -17.01 13.49 20.88
CA PRO A 222 -16.41 13.15 22.20
C PRO A 222 -14.86 12.94 22.20
N LEU A 223 -14.27 12.38 23.27
CA LEU A 223 -12.85 12.56 23.73
C LEU A 223 -12.10 11.26 24.22
N GLU A 224 -10.84 11.44 24.68
CA GLU A 224 -9.98 10.57 25.57
C GLU A 224 -9.29 9.27 25.03
N LEU A 225 -8.15 8.72 25.57
CA LEU A 225 -6.88 9.21 26.23
C LEU A 225 -5.82 8.05 26.43
N LEU A 226 -4.50 8.28 26.16
CA LEU A 226 -3.24 7.67 26.76
C LEU A 226 -3.00 6.11 26.67
N GLU A 227 -1.87 5.42 27.02
CA GLU A 227 -0.43 5.69 27.38
C GLU A 227 0.50 4.43 27.15
N SER A 228 1.83 4.44 27.45
CA SER A 228 2.78 3.26 27.37
C SER A 228 4.18 3.41 28.02
N PRO A 229 4.82 2.29 28.46
CA PRO A 229 6.30 2.07 28.49
C PRO A 229 6.72 0.58 28.19
N LEU A 230 7.97 0.07 28.10
CA LEU A 230 9.36 0.49 27.74
C LEU A 230 10.26 -0.78 27.50
N ALA A 231 11.56 -0.67 27.15
CA ALA A 231 12.49 -1.81 26.84
C ALA A 231 13.96 -1.60 27.32
N ALA A 232 14.89 -2.56 27.09
CA ALA A 232 16.32 -2.51 27.50
C ALA A 232 17.29 -3.32 26.59
N GLU A 233 18.61 -3.00 26.62
CA GLU A 233 19.65 -3.46 25.66
C GLU A 233 20.88 -4.17 26.31
N ARG A 234 21.85 -4.64 25.50
CA ARG A 234 23.17 -5.17 25.94
C ARG A 234 24.29 -4.91 24.89
N ILE A 235 25.57 -5.06 25.27
CA ILE A 235 26.74 -4.47 24.56
C ILE A 235 27.77 -5.54 24.08
N GLY A 236 28.41 -5.32 22.92
CA GLY A 236 29.55 -6.10 22.35
C GLY A 236 30.89 -5.33 22.33
N ARG A 237 31.94 -5.66 21.58
CA ARG A 237 32.20 -6.70 20.53
C ARG A 237 33.46 -7.53 20.97
N ASN A 238 34.56 -7.85 20.25
CA ASN A 238 35.07 -7.65 18.88
C ASN A 238 36.23 -8.66 18.59
N ASN A 239 36.49 -9.05 17.32
CA ASN A 239 37.65 -9.87 16.88
C ASN A 239 37.92 -9.63 15.36
N ARG A 240 38.90 -10.29 14.71
CA ARG A 240 38.91 -10.40 13.23
C ARG A 240 37.69 -11.20 12.77
N ILE A 241 37.08 -10.82 11.65
CA ILE A 241 35.70 -11.20 11.30
C ILE A 241 35.68 -12.15 10.09
N LEU A 242 35.63 -13.46 10.35
CA LEU A 242 35.61 -14.55 9.35
C LEU A 242 34.20 -15.18 9.27
N ASN A 243 33.24 -14.37 8.85
CA ASN A 243 31.82 -14.64 9.10
C ASN A 243 31.04 -15.15 7.87
N VAL A 244 31.63 -15.98 6.99
CA VAL A 244 30.82 -16.65 5.96
C VAL A 244 29.91 -17.65 6.66
N ARG A 245 28.59 -17.45 6.55
CA ARG A 245 27.60 -18.38 7.08
C ARG A 245 27.22 -19.38 5.97
N PRO A 246 27.02 -20.68 6.27
CA PRO A 246 26.52 -21.64 5.29
C PRO A 246 25.19 -21.17 4.66
N ASP A 247 24.99 -21.47 3.38
CA ASP A 247 23.71 -21.21 2.71
C ASP A 247 22.62 -22.13 3.31
N ALA A 248 21.67 -21.53 4.04
CA ALA A 248 20.54 -22.23 4.64
C ALA A 248 19.78 -23.08 3.59
N VAL A 249 19.24 -24.23 3.97
CA VAL A 249 18.65 -25.18 3.00
C VAL A 249 17.40 -24.58 2.35
N ASP A 250 17.49 -24.23 1.06
CA ASP A 250 16.37 -23.77 0.24
C ASP A 250 16.10 -24.80 -0.86
N LEU A 251 14.92 -25.43 -0.83
CA LEU A 251 14.50 -26.45 -1.80
C LEU A 251 14.23 -25.87 -3.20
N ARG A 252 14.42 -24.56 -3.41
CA ARG A 252 14.33 -23.86 -4.70
C ARG A 252 15.69 -23.67 -5.36
N ASP A 253 16.80 -23.97 -4.68
CA ASP A 253 18.13 -23.99 -5.30
C ASP A 253 18.13 -24.96 -6.48
N TRP A 254 18.58 -24.51 -7.65
CA TRP A 254 18.74 -25.41 -8.80
C TRP A 254 20.07 -26.16 -8.68
N GLU A 255 20.00 -27.49 -8.49
CA GLU A 255 21.19 -28.32 -8.53
C GLU A 255 21.83 -28.34 -9.93
N TYR A 256 23.16 -28.27 -9.98
CA TYR A 256 23.90 -28.37 -11.23
C TYR A 256 23.89 -29.82 -11.74
N GLN A 257 23.34 -30.02 -12.94
CA GLN A 257 23.38 -31.29 -13.65
C GLN A 257 24.36 -31.15 -14.84
N PRO A 258 25.58 -31.74 -14.77
CA PRO A 258 26.53 -31.63 -15.88
C PRO A 258 25.99 -32.34 -17.13
N PRO A 259 26.10 -31.72 -18.33
CA PRO A 259 25.71 -32.37 -19.56
C PRO A 259 26.67 -33.54 -19.87
N VAL A 260 26.13 -34.60 -20.49
CA VAL A 260 26.93 -35.76 -20.89
C VAL A 260 27.85 -35.38 -22.05
N SER A 261 29.14 -35.25 -21.77
CA SER A 261 30.19 -34.86 -22.71
C SER A 261 31.40 -35.80 -22.61
N SER A 262 32.45 -35.52 -23.39
CA SER A 262 33.79 -36.08 -23.14
C SER A 262 34.24 -35.79 -21.70
N ALA A 263 35.07 -36.67 -21.15
CA ALA A 263 35.68 -36.45 -19.84
C ALA A 263 36.62 -35.23 -19.86
N PRO A 264 36.61 -34.37 -18.82
CA PRO A 264 37.59 -33.31 -18.66
C PRO A 264 39.04 -33.82 -18.62
N HIS A 265 40.00 -32.93 -18.88
CA HIS A 265 41.42 -33.24 -18.74
C HIS A 265 41.81 -33.48 -17.27
N ASP A 266 42.84 -34.31 -17.02
CA ASP A 266 43.40 -34.61 -15.68
C ASP A 266 43.87 -33.36 -14.88
N VAL A 267 44.17 -32.27 -15.59
CA VAL A 267 44.65 -31.00 -15.01
C VAL A 267 44.01 -29.86 -15.79
N HIS A 268 43.43 -28.90 -15.08
CA HIS A 268 42.93 -27.64 -15.64
C HIS A 268 43.59 -26.48 -14.88
N TYR A 269 44.42 -25.69 -15.56
CA TYR A 269 45.11 -24.53 -14.99
C TYR A 269 44.75 -23.29 -15.82
N PRO A 270 44.27 -22.19 -15.20
CA PRO A 270 43.75 -21.05 -15.96
C PRO A 270 44.90 -20.24 -16.57
N ASN A 271 44.99 -20.17 -17.90
CA ASN A 271 46.15 -19.57 -18.59
C ASN A 271 46.39 -18.08 -18.24
N ASP A 272 45.33 -17.35 -17.91
CA ASP A 272 45.41 -15.93 -17.55
C ASP A 272 45.94 -15.70 -16.11
N THR A 273 46.84 -14.75 -15.95
CA THR A 273 47.17 -14.18 -14.64
C THR A 273 46.14 -13.13 -14.23
N ARG A 274 45.79 -13.12 -12.94
CA ARG A 274 44.87 -12.14 -12.33
C ARG A 274 45.56 -11.43 -11.17
N PRO A 275 45.29 -10.13 -10.93
CA PRO A 275 45.71 -9.46 -9.71
C PRO A 275 45.07 -10.14 -8.50
N ILE A 276 45.86 -10.43 -7.47
CA ILE A 276 45.34 -11.01 -6.23
C ILE A 276 44.75 -9.90 -5.38
N LEU A 277 43.50 -10.08 -4.97
CA LEU A 277 42.82 -9.10 -4.11
C LEU A 277 43.16 -9.34 -2.64
N ASN A 278 43.08 -8.29 -1.82
CA ASN A 278 43.28 -8.37 -0.37
C ASN A 278 42.08 -7.74 0.38
N GLN A 279 41.35 -8.54 1.15
CA GLN A 279 40.18 -8.11 1.95
C GLN A 279 40.56 -7.35 3.23
N GLY A 280 41.84 -7.38 3.64
CA GLY A 280 42.33 -6.73 4.85
C GLY A 280 41.65 -7.24 6.12
N GLN A 281 40.96 -6.34 6.83
CA GLN A 281 40.20 -6.65 8.04
C GLN A 281 38.67 -6.67 7.82
N THR A 282 38.22 -6.64 6.56
CA THR A 282 36.78 -6.66 6.23
C THR A 282 36.25 -8.09 6.18
N SER A 283 34.96 -8.27 6.48
CA SER A 283 34.25 -9.56 6.37
C SER A 283 33.82 -9.89 4.93
N ALA A 284 34.38 -9.19 3.94
CA ALA A 284 33.86 -9.09 2.57
C ALA A 284 34.28 -10.25 1.63
N CYS A 285 34.83 -11.34 2.16
CA CYS A 285 35.41 -12.44 1.37
C CYS A 285 34.46 -13.00 0.29
N THR A 286 33.14 -13.02 0.53
CA THR A 286 32.13 -13.38 -0.48
C THR A 286 32.15 -12.47 -1.71
N GLY A 287 32.12 -11.14 -1.52
CA GLY A 287 32.22 -10.17 -2.60
C GLY A 287 33.58 -10.21 -3.32
N TYR A 288 34.66 -10.46 -2.58
CA TYR A 288 36.02 -10.63 -3.13
C TYR A 288 36.13 -11.88 -4.01
N ALA A 289 35.65 -13.03 -3.54
CA ALA A 289 35.64 -14.28 -4.30
C ALA A 289 34.72 -14.21 -5.52
N LEU A 290 33.55 -13.55 -5.40
CA LEU A 290 32.62 -13.40 -6.52
C LEU A 290 33.16 -12.46 -7.60
N ALA A 291 33.88 -11.38 -7.24
CA ALA A 291 34.55 -10.50 -8.20
C ALA A 291 35.53 -11.30 -9.09
N VAL A 292 36.37 -12.13 -8.47
CA VAL A 292 37.31 -13.02 -9.18
C VAL A 292 36.59 -13.97 -10.14
N VAL A 293 35.50 -14.61 -9.70
CA VAL A 293 34.70 -15.52 -10.56
C VAL A 293 34.13 -14.77 -11.76
N ILE A 294 33.58 -13.57 -11.57
CA ILE A 294 33.03 -12.74 -12.66
C ILE A 294 34.14 -12.36 -13.67
N GLU A 295 35.34 -12.03 -13.20
CA GLU A 295 36.48 -11.72 -14.09
C GLU A 295 36.95 -12.92 -14.92
N TYR A 296 36.92 -14.15 -14.39
CA TYR A 296 37.19 -15.35 -15.19
C TYR A 296 36.10 -15.60 -16.23
N LEU A 297 34.82 -15.46 -15.83
CA LEU A 297 33.68 -15.62 -16.73
C LEU A 297 33.71 -14.61 -17.90
N LEU A 298 34.12 -13.37 -17.65
CA LEU A 298 34.22 -12.33 -18.68
C LEU A 298 35.30 -12.65 -19.73
N VAL A 299 36.51 -13.06 -19.32
CA VAL A 299 37.57 -13.47 -20.28
C VAL A 299 37.17 -14.73 -21.04
N ARG A 300 36.60 -15.75 -20.37
CA ARG A 300 36.15 -16.98 -21.04
C ARG A 300 35.02 -16.70 -22.05
N ALA A 301 34.21 -15.67 -21.82
CA ALA A 301 33.20 -15.17 -22.75
C ALA A 301 33.73 -14.19 -23.82
N GLY A 302 35.05 -13.95 -23.89
CA GLY A 302 35.68 -13.03 -24.84
C GLY A 302 35.32 -11.55 -24.63
N ARG A 303 34.84 -11.17 -23.43
CA ARG A 303 34.40 -9.81 -23.12
C ARG A 303 35.52 -8.99 -22.50
N HIS A 304 35.42 -7.66 -22.62
CA HIS A 304 36.33 -6.73 -21.97
C HIS A 304 36.27 -6.86 -20.44
N VAL A 305 37.45 -6.93 -19.81
CA VAL A 305 37.60 -7.01 -18.35
C VAL A 305 38.23 -5.74 -17.83
N GLU A 306 37.45 -5.04 -17.02
CA GLU A 306 37.91 -4.10 -16.00
C GLU A 306 37.76 -4.79 -14.64
N PRO A 307 38.60 -4.50 -13.64
CA PRO A 307 38.46 -5.08 -12.30
C PRO A 307 37.06 -4.85 -11.71
N VAL A 308 36.46 -5.90 -11.17
CA VAL A 308 35.09 -5.87 -10.62
C VAL A 308 35.14 -5.40 -9.16
N SER A 309 34.17 -4.59 -8.72
CA SER A 309 34.13 -4.10 -7.34
C SER A 309 33.70 -5.22 -6.38
N PRO A 310 34.58 -5.67 -5.47
CA PRO A 310 34.19 -6.65 -4.46
C PRO A 310 33.31 -6.02 -3.37
N HIS A 311 33.46 -4.70 -3.15
CA HIS A 311 32.67 -3.92 -2.20
C HIS A 311 31.21 -3.77 -2.65
N MET A 312 30.98 -3.54 -3.95
CA MET A 312 29.63 -3.55 -4.52
C MET A 312 28.96 -4.91 -4.33
N LEU A 313 29.66 -6.00 -4.68
CA LEU A 313 29.14 -7.36 -4.54
C LEU A 313 28.86 -7.73 -3.08
N TYR A 314 29.75 -7.38 -2.14
CA TYR A 314 29.54 -7.62 -0.71
C TYR A 314 28.38 -6.78 -0.13
N SER A 315 28.27 -5.51 -0.54
CA SER A 315 27.15 -4.64 -0.15
C SER A 315 25.80 -5.20 -0.64
N MET A 316 25.75 -5.75 -1.85
CA MET A 316 24.56 -6.44 -2.35
C MET A 316 24.37 -7.82 -1.72
N ALA A 317 25.44 -8.51 -1.30
CA ALA A 317 25.35 -9.79 -0.60
C ALA A 317 24.64 -9.63 0.75
N ARG A 318 25.10 -8.72 1.61
CA ARG A 318 24.46 -8.37 2.89
C ARG A 318 23.01 -7.91 2.73
N ARG A 319 22.66 -7.29 1.59
CA ARG A 319 21.31 -6.78 1.30
C ARG A 319 20.29 -7.88 0.99
N TYR A 320 20.73 -9.01 0.44
CA TYR A 320 19.87 -10.14 0.05
C TYR A 320 20.08 -11.39 0.90
N ASP A 321 20.80 -11.26 2.02
CA ASP A 321 21.12 -12.39 2.87
C ASP A 321 19.95 -12.80 3.77
N GLU A 322 19.74 -14.10 3.91
CA GLU A 322 18.66 -14.71 4.71
C GLU A 322 18.89 -14.53 6.21
N TRP A 323 20.12 -14.20 6.60
CA TRP A 323 20.51 -13.97 7.99
C TRP A 323 20.17 -12.57 8.53
N ALA A 324 19.85 -11.62 7.66
CA ALA A 324 19.69 -10.21 8.03
C ALA A 324 18.55 -9.95 9.04
N GLU A 325 17.51 -10.78 9.07
CA GLU A 325 16.38 -10.67 10.01
C GLU A 325 16.76 -10.98 11.48
N ASN A 326 17.94 -11.58 11.73
CA ASN A 326 18.40 -11.99 13.06
C ASN A 326 19.55 -11.12 13.63
N ASP A 327 19.93 -10.03 12.97
CA ASP A 327 20.93 -9.08 13.50
C ASP A 327 20.25 -7.95 14.31
N ASP A 328 19.84 -8.29 15.54
CA ASP A 328 19.27 -7.35 16.52
C ASP A 328 20.23 -6.18 16.90
N GLY A 329 21.51 -6.27 16.50
CA GLY A 329 22.56 -5.29 16.83
C GLY A 329 22.59 -4.02 15.97
N GLY A 330 21.69 -3.88 15.00
CA GLY A 330 21.56 -2.69 14.15
C GLY A 330 22.48 -2.63 12.93
N GLU A 331 22.29 -1.60 12.10
CA GLU A 331 22.86 -1.45 10.75
C GLU A 331 24.42 -1.54 10.71
N ASP A 332 25.10 -1.11 11.78
CA ASP A 332 26.56 -1.02 11.89
C ASP A 332 27.27 -2.29 12.40
N VAL A 333 26.60 -3.45 12.48
CA VAL A 333 27.27 -4.75 12.71
C VAL A 333 27.70 -5.33 11.37
N ASP A 334 29.01 -5.52 11.16
CA ASP A 334 29.51 -6.27 10.01
C ASP A 334 29.55 -7.76 10.38
N SER A 335 28.48 -8.47 10.00
CA SER A 335 28.18 -9.83 10.47
C SER A 335 28.49 -10.92 9.44
N GLY A 336 29.13 -10.55 8.32
CA GLY A 336 29.48 -11.41 7.18
C GLY A 336 28.42 -11.44 6.07
N SER A 337 28.50 -12.43 5.18
CA SER A 337 27.38 -12.82 4.31
C SER A 337 27.46 -14.28 3.85
N SER A 338 26.35 -14.80 3.33
CA SER A 338 26.26 -16.07 2.60
C SER A 338 26.73 -15.98 1.14
N LEU A 339 26.87 -17.12 0.45
CA LEU A 339 27.18 -17.16 -0.99
C LEU A 339 25.93 -16.87 -1.82
N ARG A 340 24.78 -17.47 -1.46
CA ARG A 340 23.50 -17.25 -2.14
C ARG A 340 23.08 -15.79 -2.07
N GLY A 341 23.35 -15.09 -0.97
CA GLY A 341 23.12 -13.63 -0.85
C GLY A 341 23.87 -12.84 -1.92
N ALA A 342 25.15 -13.15 -2.16
CA ALA A 342 25.97 -12.49 -3.18
C ALA A 342 25.47 -12.79 -4.61
N LEU A 343 25.07 -14.04 -4.88
CA LEU A 343 24.49 -14.44 -6.17
C LEU A 343 23.13 -13.78 -6.43
N LYS A 344 22.27 -13.67 -5.41
CA LYS A 344 21.02 -12.88 -5.46
C LYS A 344 21.29 -11.41 -5.75
N GLY A 345 22.32 -10.83 -5.12
CA GLY A 345 22.79 -9.46 -5.40
C GLY A 345 23.20 -9.26 -6.86
N TRP A 346 24.04 -10.15 -7.38
CA TRP A 346 24.49 -10.12 -8.77
C TRP A 346 23.32 -10.32 -9.76
N LEU A 347 22.38 -11.23 -9.47
CA LEU A 347 21.16 -11.44 -10.25
C LEU A 347 20.30 -10.16 -10.37
N ARG A 348 20.18 -9.39 -9.29
CA ARG A 348 19.26 -8.25 -9.21
C ARG A 348 19.87 -6.93 -9.68
N HIS A 349 21.20 -6.81 -9.76
CA HIS A 349 21.88 -5.54 -10.07
C HIS A 349 23.00 -5.61 -11.10
N GLY A 350 23.48 -6.80 -11.49
CA GLY A 350 24.72 -6.93 -12.25
C GLY A 350 25.97 -6.66 -11.38
N ALA A 351 27.10 -6.32 -12.00
CA ALA A 351 28.38 -6.15 -11.30
C ALA A 351 29.14 -4.90 -11.79
N SER A 352 29.37 -3.96 -10.87
CA SER A 352 30.05 -2.69 -11.15
C SER A 352 31.57 -2.82 -11.15
N THR A 353 32.26 -1.91 -11.82
CA THR A 353 33.73 -1.82 -11.80
C THR A 353 34.29 -1.24 -10.51
N ALA A 354 35.45 -1.73 -10.10
CA ALA A 354 36.16 -1.27 -8.90
C ALA A 354 36.47 0.23 -8.93
N ARG A 355 36.77 0.81 -10.11
CA ARG A 355 36.99 2.27 -10.25
C ARG A 355 35.76 3.13 -9.94
N LEU A 356 34.55 2.57 -10.05
CA LEU A 356 33.30 3.27 -9.73
C LEU A 356 32.86 3.06 -8.29
N TRP A 357 33.29 1.94 -7.67
CA TRP A 357 33.03 1.62 -6.28
C TRP A 357 34.30 1.02 -5.62
N PRO A 358 35.28 1.87 -5.24
CA PRO A 358 36.60 1.42 -4.78
C PRO A 358 36.67 1.03 -3.31
N GLU A 359 35.76 1.53 -2.47
CA GLU A 359 35.78 1.38 -1.00
C GLU A 359 34.52 0.66 -0.48
N VAL A 360 34.53 0.20 0.78
CA VAL A 360 33.36 -0.43 1.43
C VAL A 360 32.14 0.50 1.43
N ALA A 361 32.35 1.80 1.64
CA ALA A 361 31.29 2.81 1.67
C ALA A 361 30.68 3.02 0.26
N MET A 362 29.35 3.13 0.19
CA MET A 362 28.66 3.25 -1.09
C MET A 362 28.93 4.61 -1.78
N PRO A 363 29.31 4.62 -3.07
CA PRO A 363 29.46 5.85 -3.83
C PRO A 363 28.10 6.55 -4.04
N LYS A 364 28.08 7.86 -3.76
CA LYS A 364 26.92 8.72 -4.05
C LYS A 364 26.66 8.77 -5.58
N PRO A 365 25.39 8.73 -6.03
CA PRO A 365 25.04 8.77 -7.45
C PRO A 365 25.63 9.97 -8.21
N LYS A 366 25.88 9.79 -9.52
CA LYS A 366 26.53 10.76 -10.40
C LYS A 366 25.59 11.24 -11.52
N PRO A 367 25.65 12.51 -11.94
CA PRO A 367 24.79 13.08 -12.99
C PRO A 367 25.16 12.62 -14.42
N LYS A 368 26.07 11.64 -14.56
CA LYS A 368 26.58 11.10 -15.82
C LYS A 368 26.63 9.57 -15.70
N ALA A 369 25.83 8.87 -16.51
CA ALA A 369 25.75 7.39 -16.51
C ALA A 369 27.14 6.73 -16.64
N GLU A 370 27.98 7.19 -17.58
CA GLU A 370 29.36 6.69 -17.79
C GLU A 370 30.26 6.68 -16.53
N SER A 371 29.92 7.50 -15.52
CA SER A 371 30.64 7.62 -14.24
C SER A 371 29.87 7.07 -13.03
N ASP A 372 28.71 6.46 -13.25
CA ASP A 372 27.82 5.97 -12.19
C ASP A 372 27.83 4.43 -12.09
N TRP A 373 27.99 3.93 -10.86
CA TRP A 373 28.12 2.49 -10.60
C TRP A 373 26.85 1.70 -10.91
N TRP A 374 25.66 2.31 -10.78
CA TRP A 374 24.36 1.68 -11.02
C TRP A 374 24.24 1.30 -12.50
N THR A 375 24.40 2.29 -13.38
CA THR A 375 24.30 2.09 -14.84
C THR A 375 25.46 1.27 -15.42
N ASP A 376 26.61 1.19 -14.74
CA ASP A 376 27.70 0.30 -15.12
C ASP A 376 27.44 -1.16 -14.75
N ALA A 377 26.78 -1.42 -13.62
CA ALA A 377 26.63 -2.77 -13.09
C ALA A 377 25.83 -3.69 -14.05
N ILE A 378 24.75 -3.19 -14.65
CA ILE A 378 23.91 -3.94 -15.59
C ILE A 378 24.61 -4.34 -16.90
N LYS A 379 25.82 -3.83 -17.19
CA LYS A 379 26.64 -4.30 -18.33
C LYS A 379 27.27 -5.67 -18.06
N ARG A 380 27.19 -6.19 -16.82
CA ARG A 380 27.74 -7.48 -16.39
C ARG A 380 26.69 -8.30 -15.63
N PRO A 381 25.56 -8.67 -16.26
CA PRO A 381 24.45 -9.38 -15.60
C PRO A 381 24.78 -10.85 -15.35
N LEU A 382 24.19 -11.45 -14.30
CA LEU A 382 24.13 -12.90 -14.12
C LEU A 382 23.08 -13.51 -15.07
N GLY A 383 23.39 -14.65 -15.69
CA GLY A 383 22.48 -15.38 -16.57
C GLY A 383 21.75 -16.50 -15.83
N ALA A 384 22.52 -17.41 -15.22
CA ALA A 384 22.01 -18.52 -14.41
C ALA A 384 23.05 -18.89 -13.34
N TYR A 385 22.61 -19.51 -12.24
CA TYR A 385 23.49 -20.02 -11.18
C TYR A 385 22.90 -21.31 -10.60
N TYR A 386 23.78 -22.25 -10.27
CA TYR A 386 23.42 -23.60 -9.85
C TYR A 386 24.28 -24.06 -8.67
N ARG A 387 23.68 -24.71 -7.68
CA ARG A 387 24.40 -25.27 -6.52
C ARG A 387 25.01 -26.60 -6.93
N ILE A 388 26.30 -26.79 -6.64
CA ILE A 388 26.98 -28.08 -6.81
C ILE A 388 27.04 -28.71 -5.42
N ASN A 389 26.63 -29.97 -5.30
CA ASN A 389 26.85 -30.75 -4.08
C ASN A 389 28.37 -30.85 -3.82
N PRO A 390 28.92 -30.30 -2.72
CA PRO A 390 30.37 -30.27 -2.49
C PRO A 390 31.05 -31.65 -2.48
N LYS A 391 30.28 -32.73 -2.24
CA LYS A 391 30.79 -34.10 -2.24
C LYS A 391 30.95 -34.68 -3.65
N SER A 392 30.41 -34.02 -4.68
CA SER A 392 30.46 -34.48 -6.07
C SER A 392 31.63 -33.85 -6.84
N LEU A 393 32.85 -34.31 -6.54
CA LEU A 393 34.09 -33.82 -7.18
C LEU A 393 34.00 -33.84 -8.72
N ARG A 394 33.42 -34.92 -9.28
CA ARG A 394 33.14 -35.07 -10.73
C ARG A 394 32.39 -33.88 -11.31
N ASP A 395 31.35 -33.41 -10.63
CA ASP A 395 30.47 -32.35 -11.14
C ASP A 395 31.17 -30.98 -11.03
N MET A 396 32.01 -30.80 -10.00
CA MET A 396 32.93 -29.66 -9.91
C MET A 396 33.97 -29.67 -11.02
N HIS A 397 34.59 -30.81 -11.35
CA HIS A 397 35.55 -30.93 -12.46
C HIS A 397 34.91 -30.53 -13.80
N VAL A 398 33.73 -31.06 -14.10
CA VAL A 398 32.99 -30.74 -15.33
C VAL A 398 32.54 -29.27 -15.35
N ALA A 399 32.12 -28.71 -14.21
CA ALA A 399 31.78 -27.29 -14.11
C ALA A 399 32.99 -26.37 -14.33
N ILE A 400 34.17 -26.70 -13.76
CA ILE A 400 35.41 -25.94 -14.00
C ILE A 400 35.81 -26.03 -15.47
N ASP A 401 35.78 -27.22 -16.08
CA ASP A 401 36.11 -27.43 -17.49
C ASP A 401 35.20 -26.60 -18.41
N GLN A 402 33.90 -26.54 -18.15
CA GLN A 402 32.90 -25.86 -18.99
C GLN A 402 32.77 -24.35 -18.73
N VAL A 403 32.99 -23.89 -17.49
CA VAL A 403 32.68 -22.51 -17.05
C VAL A 403 33.92 -21.74 -16.56
N GLY A 404 35.02 -22.43 -16.23
CA GLY A 404 36.33 -21.85 -15.92
C GLY A 404 36.55 -21.49 -14.44
N ALA A 405 35.50 -21.25 -13.67
CA ALA A 405 35.60 -20.99 -12.23
C ALA A 405 34.32 -21.38 -11.46
N LEU A 406 34.49 -21.78 -10.19
CA LEU A 406 33.42 -21.99 -9.21
C LEU A 406 33.54 -20.96 -8.07
N TYR A 407 32.40 -20.64 -7.48
CA TYR A 407 32.28 -19.77 -6.30
C TYR A 407 32.01 -20.65 -5.08
N ALA A 408 32.90 -20.63 -4.08
CA ALA A 408 32.94 -21.65 -3.03
C ALA A 408 33.22 -21.08 -1.63
N SER A 409 32.87 -21.85 -0.61
CA SER A 409 33.18 -21.58 0.79
C SER A 409 33.56 -22.84 1.56
N GLY A 410 34.29 -22.65 2.65
CA GLY A 410 34.69 -23.71 3.56
C GLY A 410 35.18 -23.16 4.90
N LEU A 411 35.24 -24.04 5.89
CA LEU A 411 35.80 -23.72 7.21
C LEU A 411 37.32 -23.64 7.09
N SER A 412 37.87 -22.43 7.16
CA SER A 412 39.33 -22.26 7.14
C SER A 412 39.97 -22.84 8.40
N HIS A 413 41.24 -23.23 8.28
CA HIS A 413 42.02 -23.86 9.35
C HIS A 413 43.45 -23.34 9.34
N ARG A 414 44.20 -23.67 10.39
CA ARG A 414 45.62 -23.33 10.54
C ARG A 414 46.49 -23.67 9.31
N GLY A 415 46.13 -24.68 8.53
CA GLY A 415 46.83 -25.04 7.29
C GLY A 415 46.81 -23.94 6.22
N TRP A 416 45.79 -23.07 6.23
CA TRP A 416 45.74 -21.87 5.38
C TRP A 416 46.66 -20.77 5.92
N GLN A 417 46.71 -20.60 7.25
CA GLN A 417 47.59 -19.61 7.90
C GLN A 417 49.09 -19.95 7.72
N GLU A 418 49.41 -21.25 7.57
CA GLU A 418 50.76 -21.76 7.30
C GLU A 418 51.27 -21.46 5.87
N LEU A 419 50.44 -20.89 4.99
CA LEU A 419 50.83 -20.44 3.65
C LEU A 419 51.14 -18.93 3.54
N PHE A 420 51.04 -18.15 4.62
CA PHE A 420 51.57 -16.78 4.62
C PHE A 420 53.10 -16.77 4.58
N ARG A 421 53.67 -15.85 3.81
CA ARG A 421 55.11 -15.68 3.61
C ARG A 421 55.51 -14.22 3.88
N ALA A 422 56.79 -14.00 4.19
CA ALA A 422 57.33 -12.65 4.42
C ALA A 422 57.57 -11.86 3.11
N GLU A 423 57.52 -12.52 1.97
CA GLU A 423 57.65 -11.95 0.63
C GLU A 423 56.66 -12.65 -0.31
N ALA A 424 56.00 -11.88 -1.18
CA ALA A 424 55.10 -12.41 -2.19
C ALA A 424 55.84 -13.28 -3.22
N ARG A 425 55.19 -14.33 -3.69
CA ARG A 425 55.73 -15.24 -4.72
C ARG A 425 55.05 -15.05 -6.06
N VAL A 426 55.82 -15.21 -7.14
CA VAL A 426 55.27 -15.26 -8.49
C VAL A 426 54.56 -16.60 -8.70
N ARG A 427 53.36 -16.57 -9.27
CA ARG A 427 52.60 -17.77 -9.68
C ARG A 427 53.45 -18.65 -10.62
N PRO A 428 53.60 -19.97 -10.37
CA PRO A 428 54.37 -20.86 -11.23
C PRO A 428 53.65 -21.15 -12.56
N GLU A 429 54.41 -21.34 -13.63
CA GLU A 429 53.89 -21.81 -14.94
C GLU A 429 53.36 -23.25 -14.88
N ASP A 430 53.96 -24.07 -14.03
CA ASP A 430 53.65 -25.49 -13.81
C ASP A 430 52.82 -25.64 -12.52
N PRO A 431 51.56 -26.13 -12.60
CA PRO A 431 50.67 -26.24 -11.43
C PRO A 431 51.16 -27.27 -10.40
N VAL A 432 52.05 -28.20 -10.75
CA VAL A 432 52.66 -29.16 -9.81
C VAL A 432 53.56 -28.45 -8.77
N ARG A 433 53.92 -27.19 -9.00
CA ARG A 433 54.77 -26.38 -8.11
C ARG A 433 53.97 -25.51 -7.11
N LEU A 434 52.64 -25.54 -7.16
CA LEU A 434 51.80 -24.81 -6.21
C LEU A 434 51.88 -25.43 -4.80
N SER A 435 51.93 -24.58 -3.78
CA SER A 435 51.84 -25.01 -2.37
C SER A 435 50.51 -25.70 -2.10
N VAL A 436 50.58 -26.92 -1.57
CA VAL A 436 49.40 -27.65 -1.08
C VAL A 436 49.05 -27.18 0.33
N ILE A 437 47.79 -26.82 0.56
CA ILE A 437 47.24 -26.51 1.88
C ILE A 437 47.33 -27.76 2.76
N ARG A 438 47.86 -27.62 3.99
CA ARG A 438 47.94 -28.75 4.91
C ARG A 438 46.57 -29.08 5.48
N CYS A 439 45.99 -30.18 4.99
CA CYS A 439 44.74 -30.76 5.47
C CYS A 439 44.72 -30.88 6.99
N LEU A 440 43.80 -30.13 7.61
CA LEU A 440 43.48 -30.13 9.04
C LEU A 440 41.99 -29.83 9.17
N ARG A 441 41.37 -30.24 10.28
CA ARG A 441 39.97 -29.92 10.55
C ARG A 441 39.74 -28.41 10.64
N GLY A 442 38.68 -27.94 9.99
CA GLY A 442 38.21 -26.55 9.96
C GLY A 442 37.87 -25.98 11.34
N ASP A 443 38.09 -24.67 11.49
CA ASP A 443 37.62 -23.89 12.64
C ASP A 443 36.11 -23.59 12.47
N PRO A 444 35.23 -23.95 13.43
CA PRO A 444 33.79 -23.67 13.34
C PRO A 444 33.44 -22.19 13.16
N ASP A 445 34.26 -21.28 13.69
CA ASP A 445 34.08 -19.81 13.57
C ASP A 445 34.94 -19.22 12.43
N GLY A 446 35.55 -20.07 11.59
CA GLY A 446 36.50 -19.68 10.54
C GLY A 446 35.95 -19.72 9.10
N GLY A 447 34.64 -19.50 8.92
CA GLY A 447 33.97 -19.59 7.61
C GLY A 447 34.52 -18.58 6.60
N HIS A 448 35.06 -19.08 5.48
CA HIS A 448 35.72 -18.27 4.44
C HIS A 448 35.21 -18.60 3.03
N ALA A 449 35.31 -17.62 2.11
CA ALA A 449 34.85 -17.72 0.72
C ALA A 449 35.98 -17.39 -0.27
N PHE A 450 36.06 -18.18 -1.33
CA PHE A 450 37.15 -18.18 -2.30
C PHE A 450 36.67 -18.66 -3.69
N ALA A 451 37.49 -18.44 -4.72
CA ALA A 451 37.21 -18.95 -6.06
C ALA A 451 38.00 -20.24 -6.31
N ILE A 452 37.38 -21.25 -6.91
CA ILE A 452 38.07 -22.43 -7.45
C ILE A 452 38.25 -22.21 -8.95
N VAL A 453 39.49 -22.17 -9.42
CA VAL A 453 39.84 -21.69 -10.78
C VAL A 453 40.50 -22.77 -11.65
N GLY A 454 40.64 -23.98 -11.10
CA GLY A 454 41.34 -25.09 -11.73
C GLY A 454 41.45 -26.28 -10.80
N TYR A 455 42.14 -27.32 -11.23
CA TYR A 455 42.41 -28.53 -10.45
C TYR A 455 43.62 -29.31 -11.00
N THR A 456 44.23 -30.12 -10.15
CA THR A 456 45.25 -31.12 -10.49
C THR A 456 44.78 -32.52 -10.08
N ARG A 457 45.65 -33.54 -10.20
CA ARG A 457 45.40 -34.86 -9.62
C ARG A 457 45.38 -34.88 -8.09
N ASP A 458 45.90 -33.82 -7.43
CA ASP A 458 46.08 -33.74 -5.98
C ASP A 458 44.96 -32.93 -5.29
N GLY A 459 44.36 -31.97 -5.98
CA GLY A 459 43.30 -31.13 -5.42
C GLY A 459 42.78 -30.03 -6.34
N PHE A 460 41.93 -29.17 -5.78
CA PHE A 460 41.42 -27.96 -6.43
C PHE A 460 42.41 -26.80 -6.30
N ILE A 461 42.52 -25.98 -7.35
CA ILE A 461 43.35 -24.77 -7.35
C ILE A 461 42.50 -23.60 -6.89
N ILE A 462 42.82 -23.09 -5.69
CA ILE A 462 42.12 -22.00 -5.03
C ILE A 462 42.77 -20.67 -5.42
N HIS A 463 41.94 -19.67 -5.73
CA HIS A 463 42.33 -18.26 -5.78
C HIS A 463 41.71 -17.54 -4.57
N ASN A 464 42.57 -17.08 -3.67
CA ASN A 464 42.21 -16.50 -2.37
C ASN A 464 42.27 -14.96 -2.38
N SER A 465 41.69 -14.33 -1.37
CA SER A 465 41.50 -12.87 -1.23
C SER A 465 42.34 -12.26 -0.09
N TRP A 466 43.50 -12.86 0.22
CA TRP A 466 44.39 -12.48 1.33
C TRP A 466 45.71 -11.81 0.88
N GLY A 467 45.80 -11.38 -0.38
CA GLY A 467 47.02 -10.83 -0.97
C GLY A 467 47.99 -11.87 -1.55
N ASP A 468 49.03 -11.38 -2.20
CA ASP A 468 50.08 -12.14 -2.92
C ASP A 468 51.18 -12.71 -2.01
N GLU A 469 51.28 -12.21 -0.77
CA GLU A 469 52.03 -12.80 0.35
C GLU A 469 51.50 -14.19 0.79
N TRP A 470 50.30 -14.58 0.33
CA TRP A 470 49.69 -15.87 0.64
C TRP A 470 49.84 -16.88 -0.52
N GLY A 471 50.29 -18.10 -0.19
CA GLY A 471 50.44 -19.20 -1.16
C GLY A 471 51.61 -19.02 -2.11
N ASP A 472 51.36 -19.20 -3.41
CA ASP A 472 52.28 -18.89 -4.51
C ASP A 472 51.59 -17.94 -5.50
N GLY A 473 51.61 -16.65 -5.17
CA GLY A 473 50.91 -15.62 -5.92
C GLY A 473 49.40 -15.70 -5.76
N GLY A 474 48.93 -15.77 -4.50
CA GLY A 474 47.50 -15.87 -4.14
C GLY A 474 46.83 -17.21 -4.47
N LEU A 475 47.56 -18.15 -5.09
CA LEU A 475 47.10 -19.48 -5.43
C LEU A 475 47.66 -20.55 -4.49
N ALA A 476 46.87 -21.59 -4.25
CA ALA A 476 47.26 -22.81 -3.53
C ALA A 476 46.42 -24.01 -3.99
N ILE A 477 46.90 -25.24 -3.74
CA ILE A 477 46.12 -26.47 -3.94
C ILE A 477 45.41 -26.83 -2.63
N LEU A 478 44.07 -26.86 -2.64
CA LEU A 478 43.25 -27.48 -1.60
C LEU A 478 43.04 -28.96 -1.95
N SER A 479 43.60 -29.88 -1.16
CA SER A 479 43.51 -31.32 -1.47
C SER A 479 42.06 -31.81 -1.48
N TYR A 480 41.77 -32.85 -2.25
CA TYR A 480 40.40 -33.40 -2.32
C TYR A 480 39.88 -33.91 -0.96
N SER A 481 40.76 -34.42 -0.10
CA SER A 481 40.40 -34.82 1.26
C SER A 481 40.01 -33.63 2.15
N ASP A 482 40.77 -32.54 2.05
CA ASP A 482 40.54 -31.29 2.79
C ASP A 482 39.20 -30.66 2.40
N TRP A 483 38.95 -30.53 1.10
CA TRP A 483 37.65 -30.08 0.57
C TRP A 483 36.48 -30.96 1.04
N LEU A 484 36.62 -32.30 1.02
CA LEU A 484 35.56 -33.21 1.47
C LEU A 484 35.30 -33.20 2.99
N GLU A 485 36.25 -32.73 3.81
CA GLU A 485 36.08 -32.53 5.26
C GLU A 485 35.53 -31.14 5.60
N ASN A 486 36.01 -30.09 4.91
CA ASN A 486 35.86 -28.69 5.34
C ASN A 486 34.95 -27.81 4.46
N ALA A 487 34.49 -28.28 3.30
CA ALA A 487 33.62 -27.48 2.41
C ALA A 487 32.24 -27.18 3.03
N MET A 488 31.75 -25.97 2.76
CA MET A 488 30.41 -25.52 3.13
C MET A 488 29.51 -25.50 1.89
N ASP A 489 29.79 -24.59 0.95
CA ASP A 489 28.97 -24.37 -0.24
C ASP A 489 29.80 -24.29 -1.52
N CYS A 490 29.18 -24.65 -2.64
CA CYS A 490 29.79 -24.60 -3.96
C CYS A 490 28.74 -24.23 -5.01
N TRP A 491 29.06 -23.26 -5.85
CA TRP A 491 28.18 -22.74 -6.89
C TRP A 491 28.91 -22.57 -8.22
N VAL A 492 28.22 -22.86 -9.31
CA VAL A 492 28.63 -22.47 -10.67
C VAL A 492 27.68 -21.39 -11.20
N ALA A 493 28.23 -20.38 -11.85
CA ALA A 493 27.48 -19.23 -12.36
C ALA A 493 27.81 -18.98 -13.83
N GLN A 494 26.79 -18.71 -14.64
CA GLN A 494 26.90 -18.40 -16.05
C GLN A 494 26.64 -16.91 -16.30
N LEU A 495 27.56 -16.24 -16.99
CA LEU A 495 27.43 -14.82 -17.34
C LEU A 495 26.25 -14.57 -18.30
N GLY A 496 25.41 -13.59 -17.99
CA GLY A 496 24.23 -13.24 -18.77
C GLY A 496 24.54 -12.53 -20.08
N VAL A 497 23.57 -12.52 -21.01
CA VAL A 497 23.67 -11.81 -22.30
C VAL A 497 23.31 -10.35 -22.10
N VAL A 498 24.25 -9.45 -22.41
CA VAL A 498 23.98 -8.00 -22.50
C VAL A 498 23.15 -7.77 -23.76
N THR A 499 21.91 -7.31 -23.59
CA THR A 499 21.02 -6.99 -24.71
C THR A 499 21.06 -5.50 -25.05
N ALA A 500 20.53 -5.11 -26.21
CA ALA A 500 20.37 -3.71 -26.59
C ALA A 500 19.56 -2.88 -25.56
N GLU A 501 18.68 -3.53 -24.79
CA GLU A 501 17.97 -2.86 -23.68
C GLU A 501 18.89 -2.59 -22.47
N HIS A 502 19.78 -3.52 -22.10
CA HIS A 502 20.79 -3.26 -21.08
C HIS A 502 21.67 -2.06 -21.48
N GLU A 503 22.07 -1.99 -22.75
CA GLU A 503 22.81 -0.83 -23.28
C GLU A 503 22.00 0.47 -23.27
N ALA A 504 20.70 0.43 -23.58
CA ALA A 504 19.84 1.61 -23.56
C ALA A 504 19.66 2.16 -22.14
N ILE A 505 19.47 1.28 -21.16
CA ILE A 505 19.36 1.65 -19.74
C ILE A 505 20.73 2.16 -19.23
N ALA A 506 21.83 1.50 -19.59
CA ALA A 506 23.19 1.88 -19.18
C ALA A 506 23.68 3.22 -19.75
N LYS A 507 22.93 3.84 -20.68
CA LYS A 507 23.18 5.16 -21.27
C LYS A 507 22.23 6.24 -20.73
N ALA A 508 21.21 5.86 -19.96
CA ALA A 508 20.18 6.78 -19.46
C ALA A 508 20.56 7.38 -18.10
N VAL A 509 20.31 8.69 -17.92
CA VAL A 509 20.52 9.42 -16.65
C VAL A 509 19.23 9.48 -15.80
N SER A 510 18.09 9.14 -16.39
CA SER A 510 16.76 9.13 -15.77
C SER A 510 15.90 8.09 -16.49
N LEU A 511 14.57 8.12 -16.31
CA LEU A 511 13.64 7.22 -17.01
C LEU A 511 13.85 7.30 -18.53
N ARG A 512 13.94 6.14 -19.21
CA ARG A 512 14.07 6.12 -20.68
C ARG A 512 12.81 6.66 -21.34
N VAL A 513 12.98 7.29 -22.50
CA VAL A 513 11.91 7.60 -23.46
C VAL A 513 12.16 6.86 -24.77
N ASP A 514 11.10 6.51 -25.51
CA ASP A 514 11.25 5.92 -26.85
C ASP A 514 11.79 6.98 -27.83
N PRO A 515 12.98 6.79 -28.43
CA PRO A 515 13.54 7.74 -29.40
C PRO A 515 12.77 7.77 -30.73
N ASN A 516 11.92 6.78 -31.00
CA ASN A 516 11.12 6.67 -32.22
C ASN A 516 9.73 7.29 -32.08
N ASP A 517 9.26 7.54 -30.86
CA ASP A 517 7.97 8.18 -30.60
C ASP A 517 8.13 9.72 -30.63
N PRO A 518 7.46 10.46 -31.54
CA PRO A 518 7.49 11.92 -31.56
C PRO A 518 6.93 12.58 -30.29
N SER A 519 6.11 11.85 -29.51
CA SER A 519 5.63 12.25 -28.18
C SER A 519 6.56 11.82 -27.03
N ARG A 520 7.66 11.11 -27.34
CA ARG A 520 8.73 10.66 -26.42
C ARG A 520 8.20 10.08 -25.11
N ARG A 521 7.36 9.05 -25.24
CA ARG A 521 6.80 8.35 -24.08
C ARG A 521 7.87 7.62 -23.30
N ALA A 522 7.73 7.65 -21.98
CA ALA A 522 8.50 6.86 -21.05
C ALA A 522 8.36 5.36 -21.33
N VAL A 523 9.48 4.66 -21.35
CA VAL A 523 9.59 3.21 -21.52
C VAL A 523 10.26 2.61 -20.30
N VAL A 524 9.73 1.47 -19.84
CA VAL A 524 10.31 0.62 -18.80
C VAL A 524 10.35 -0.79 -19.36
N SER A 525 11.41 -1.55 -19.06
CA SER A 525 11.55 -2.93 -19.52
C SER A 525 10.37 -3.82 -19.08
N SER A 526 10.03 -4.81 -19.89
CA SER A 526 9.13 -5.90 -19.48
C SER A 526 9.83 -6.95 -18.59
N ASN A 527 11.17 -6.95 -18.53
CA ASN A 527 11.94 -7.81 -17.64
C ASN A 527 11.87 -7.27 -16.19
N PRO A 528 11.41 -8.05 -15.20
CA PRO A 528 11.24 -7.58 -13.83
C PRO A 528 12.50 -7.02 -13.14
N VAL A 529 13.69 -7.52 -13.50
CA VAL A 529 14.97 -7.07 -12.94
C VAL A 529 15.36 -5.71 -13.53
N LEU A 530 15.37 -5.60 -14.86
CA LEU A 530 15.68 -4.34 -15.54
C LEU A 530 14.66 -3.25 -15.19
N ALA A 531 13.37 -3.60 -15.17
CA ALA A 531 12.31 -2.68 -14.74
C ALA A 531 12.51 -2.16 -13.31
N ALA A 532 12.93 -3.02 -12.37
CA ALA A 532 13.24 -2.58 -11.01
C ALA A 532 14.48 -1.65 -10.99
N HIS A 533 15.50 -1.95 -11.79
CA HIS A 533 16.70 -1.14 -11.91
C HIS A 533 16.41 0.28 -12.46
N GLU A 534 15.52 0.38 -13.45
CA GLU A 534 15.03 1.65 -14.02
C GLU A 534 14.14 2.46 -13.06
N LEU A 535 13.39 1.79 -12.18
CA LEU A 535 12.40 2.42 -11.31
C LEU A 535 12.93 2.79 -9.91
N SER A 536 13.97 2.12 -9.40
CA SER A 536 14.58 2.45 -8.11
C SER A 536 14.90 3.95 -7.91
N PRO A 537 15.40 4.70 -8.92
CA PRO A 537 15.64 6.14 -8.79
C PRO A 537 14.40 7.00 -8.51
N PHE A 538 13.19 6.45 -8.69
CA PHE A 538 11.89 7.10 -8.45
C PHE A 538 11.19 6.57 -7.18
N ILE A 539 11.78 5.59 -6.51
CA ILE A 539 11.19 4.90 -5.34
C ILE A 539 11.89 5.34 -4.06
N ILE A 540 11.11 5.82 -3.10
CA ILE A 540 11.55 5.98 -1.71
C ILE A 540 10.98 4.78 -0.95
N ASN A 541 11.83 3.78 -0.67
CA ASN A 541 11.43 2.64 0.15
C ASN A 541 11.68 2.93 1.63
N MET A 542 10.73 2.55 2.48
CA MET A 542 10.73 2.84 3.91
C MET A 542 10.31 1.64 4.75
N GLU A 543 11.11 1.35 5.75
CA GLU A 543 10.84 0.36 6.79
C GLU A 543 9.85 0.90 7.83
N ASN A 544 9.45 0.05 8.78
CA ASN A 544 8.68 0.43 9.95
C ASN A 544 9.18 1.74 10.62
N ASN A 545 8.24 2.55 11.12
CA ASN A 545 8.46 3.95 11.58
C ASN A 545 8.89 4.95 10.49
N GLY A 546 9.01 4.55 9.22
CA GLY A 546 9.34 5.45 8.11
C GLY A 546 10.82 5.76 7.92
N ARG A 547 11.71 5.01 8.59
CA ARG A 547 13.15 4.99 8.28
C ARG A 547 13.33 4.59 6.82
N LEU A 548 14.37 5.09 6.15
CA LEU A 548 14.69 4.62 4.80
C LEU A 548 15.11 3.16 4.83
N SER A 549 14.58 2.34 3.92
CA SER A 549 14.91 0.92 3.92
C SER A 549 16.33 0.66 3.44
N SER A 550 17.03 -0.20 4.16
CA SER A 550 18.40 -0.65 3.89
C SER A 550 18.46 -1.99 3.12
N ARG A 551 17.31 -2.67 2.93
CA ARG A 551 17.19 -4.07 2.51
C ARG A 551 16.47 -4.21 1.15
N GLY A 552 15.83 -5.34 0.90
CA GLY A 552 14.89 -5.57 -0.22
C GLY A 552 15.47 -5.44 -1.64
N GLN A 553 14.61 -5.55 -2.65
CA GLN A 553 14.90 -5.16 -4.03
C GLN A 553 15.00 -3.64 -4.25
N PHE A 554 14.29 -2.85 -3.44
CA PHE A 554 14.35 -1.38 -3.47
C PHE A 554 14.91 -0.85 -2.14
N ARG A 555 15.91 0.03 -2.23
CA ARG A 555 16.65 0.59 -1.08
C ARG A 555 16.82 2.07 -1.31
N THR A 556 16.81 2.86 -0.24
CA THR A 556 16.99 4.31 -0.33
C THR A 556 17.96 4.76 0.76
N GLN A 557 18.87 5.68 0.42
CA GLN A 557 19.72 6.44 1.32
C GLN A 557 19.48 7.94 1.09
N GLU A 558 19.97 8.80 1.99
CA GLU A 558 19.86 10.26 1.80
C GLU A 558 20.48 10.75 0.48
N SER A 559 21.54 10.08 -0.02
CA SER A 559 22.15 10.36 -1.32
C SER A 559 21.20 10.15 -2.50
N ASP A 560 20.24 9.23 -2.36
CA ASP A 560 19.36 8.82 -3.43
C ASP A 560 18.15 9.78 -3.50
N ILE A 561 17.73 10.33 -2.36
CA ILE A 561 16.81 11.48 -2.31
C ILE A 561 17.49 12.73 -2.88
N ASP A 562 18.77 12.97 -2.58
CA ASP A 562 19.52 14.07 -3.19
C ASP A 562 19.68 13.90 -4.72
N ALA A 563 19.77 12.65 -5.21
CA ALA A 563 19.81 12.32 -6.64
C ALA A 563 18.44 12.40 -7.35
N LEU A 564 17.36 11.93 -6.72
CA LEU A 564 15.98 12.06 -7.16
C LEU A 564 15.67 13.51 -7.59
N LEU A 565 16.11 14.47 -6.78
CA LEU A 565 15.93 15.90 -7.05
C LEU A 565 17.05 16.50 -7.92
N GLY A 566 18.32 16.26 -7.57
CA GLY A 566 19.46 16.93 -8.19
C GLY A 566 19.88 16.36 -9.55
N ILE A 567 19.43 15.15 -9.89
CA ILE A 567 19.74 14.44 -11.14
C ILE A 567 18.44 14.13 -11.88
N HIS A 568 17.58 13.27 -11.34
CA HIS A 568 16.50 12.66 -12.12
C HIS A 568 15.35 13.65 -12.45
N LEU A 569 14.95 14.50 -11.50
CA LEU A 569 14.02 15.62 -11.72
C LEU A 569 14.62 16.70 -12.64
N VAL A 570 15.91 17.02 -12.48
CA VAL A 570 16.62 17.97 -13.36
C VAL A 570 16.66 17.46 -14.80
N GLU A 571 16.91 16.16 -15.02
CA GLU A 571 16.90 15.55 -16.36
C GLU A 571 15.50 15.55 -16.98
N ALA A 572 14.47 15.18 -16.21
CA ALA A 572 13.08 15.25 -16.65
C ALA A 572 12.68 16.68 -17.04
N CYS A 573 13.11 17.70 -16.27
CA CYS A 573 12.88 19.10 -16.62
C CYS A 573 13.56 19.50 -17.95
N LYS A 574 14.76 18.99 -18.27
CA LYS A 574 15.39 19.23 -19.58
C LYS A 574 14.57 18.62 -20.71
N GLU A 575 14.21 17.34 -20.60
CA GLU A 575 13.46 16.60 -21.62
C GLU A 575 12.09 17.24 -21.88
N TRP A 576 11.43 17.74 -20.82
CA TRP A 576 10.16 18.48 -20.93
C TRP A 576 10.31 19.97 -21.29
N SER A 577 11.55 20.46 -21.48
CA SER A 577 11.89 21.86 -21.77
C SER A 577 11.43 22.88 -20.70
N ILE A 578 11.42 22.47 -19.43
CA ILE A 578 11.08 23.31 -18.27
C ILE A 578 12.33 24.03 -17.76
N GLY A 579 12.40 25.34 -18.03
CA GLY A 579 13.45 26.22 -17.49
C GLY A 579 13.28 26.52 -15.99
N ARG A 580 14.33 27.06 -15.37
CA ARG A 580 14.44 27.34 -13.92
C ARG A 580 13.30 28.21 -13.36
N ASP A 581 12.82 29.19 -14.12
CA ASP A 581 11.74 30.09 -13.70
C ASP A 581 10.33 29.51 -13.88
N GLY A 582 10.24 28.37 -14.58
CA GLY A 582 9.02 27.62 -14.86
C GLY A 582 8.48 26.86 -13.65
N THR A 583 7.50 26.00 -13.94
CA THR A 583 6.78 25.18 -12.95
C THR A 583 6.83 23.72 -13.38
N VAL A 584 7.03 22.82 -12.44
CA VAL A 584 7.01 21.36 -12.64
C VAL A 584 6.03 20.71 -11.65
N ASP A 585 5.32 19.70 -12.12
CA ASP A 585 4.38 18.93 -11.31
C ASP A 585 5.11 17.74 -10.70
N VAL A 586 4.93 17.51 -9.40
CA VAL A 586 5.49 16.34 -8.69
C VAL A 586 4.34 15.58 -8.03
N ALA A 587 4.16 14.32 -8.39
CA ALA A 587 3.17 13.43 -7.80
C ALA A 587 3.83 12.42 -6.86
N ILE A 588 3.50 12.49 -5.57
CA ILE A 588 3.86 11.48 -4.58
C ILE A 588 2.76 10.43 -4.55
N TYR A 589 3.04 9.24 -5.07
CA TYR A 589 2.16 8.07 -5.02
C TYR A 589 2.47 7.23 -3.77
N ALA A 590 1.45 6.71 -3.09
CA ALA A 590 1.60 5.73 -1.99
C ALA A 590 0.64 4.55 -2.19
N HIS A 591 1.19 3.33 -2.19
CA HIS A 591 0.43 2.10 -2.42
C HIS A 591 -0.39 1.63 -1.21
N GLY A 592 -1.32 0.72 -1.48
CA GLY A 592 -2.13 0.06 -0.46
C GLY A 592 -1.35 -0.91 0.43
N GLY A 593 -1.78 -1.02 1.69
CA GLY A 593 -1.13 -1.80 2.75
C GLY A 593 -1.35 -3.32 2.69
N LEU A 594 -1.56 -3.89 1.49
CA LEU A 594 -1.61 -5.35 1.25
C LEU A 594 -0.40 -5.86 0.47
N ASN A 595 0.38 -4.95 -0.12
CA ASN A 595 1.32 -5.28 -1.17
C ASN A 595 2.65 -5.73 -0.57
N ASN A 596 3.15 -6.89 -1.00
CA ASN A 596 4.57 -7.23 -0.85
C ASN A 596 5.40 -6.42 -1.87
N GLU A 597 6.73 -6.51 -1.76
CA GLU A 597 7.64 -5.73 -2.60
C GLU A 597 7.38 -5.91 -4.11
N ASP A 598 7.12 -7.14 -4.59
CA ASP A 598 6.79 -7.39 -6.00
C ASP A 598 5.49 -6.70 -6.45
N ALA A 599 4.47 -6.66 -5.60
CA ALA A 599 3.18 -6.04 -5.93
C ALA A 599 3.27 -4.51 -5.92
N ALA A 600 4.00 -3.93 -4.97
CA ALA A 600 4.31 -2.49 -4.98
C ALA A 600 5.21 -2.11 -6.18
N ALA A 601 6.15 -2.97 -6.58
CA ALA A 601 6.94 -2.80 -7.80
C ALA A 601 6.10 -2.90 -9.08
N ALA A 602 5.05 -3.72 -9.11
CA ALA A 602 4.09 -3.77 -10.21
C ALA A 602 3.29 -2.46 -10.33
N SER A 603 2.77 -1.93 -9.21
CA SER A 603 2.15 -0.60 -9.17
C SER A 603 3.12 0.52 -9.60
N ALA A 604 4.40 0.44 -9.23
CA ALA A 604 5.41 1.40 -9.68
C ALA A 604 5.64 1.33 -11.20
N ARG A 605 5.78 0.13 -11.80
CA ARG A 605 5.87 -0.09 -13.25
C ARG A 605 4.70 0.49 -14.03
N PHE A 606 3.53 0.59 -13.39
CA PHE A 606 2.31 1.13 -13.99
C PHE A 606 2.20 2.65 -13.86
N TRP A 607 2.41 3.20 -12.67
CA TRP A 607 2.20 4.63 -12.39
C TRP A 607 3.36 5.53 -12.81
N VAL A 608 4.62 5.11 -12.63
CA VAL A 608 5.81 5.93 -12.92
C VAL A 608 5.84 6.39 -14.39
N PRO A 609 5.80 5.51 -15.41
CA PRO A 609 5.81 5.96 -16.80
C PRO A 609 4.54 6.72 -17.21
N LYS A 610 3.37 6.42 -16.62
CA LYS A 610 2.13 7.16 -16.91
C LYS A 610 2.19 8.62 -16.45
N LEU A 611 2.66 8.85 -15.22
CA LEU A 611 2.85 10.21 -14.69
C LEU A 611 3.90 10.96 -15.51
N TYR A 612 5.01 10.30 -15.85
CA TYR A 612 6.09 10.89 -16.66
C TYR A 612 5.59 11.30 -18.07
N ASN A 613 4.73 10.51 -18.70
CA ASN A 613 4.11 10.83 -19.99
C ASN A 613 3.23 12.09 -19.96
N GLU A 614 2.59 12.37 -18.84
CA GLU A 614 1.81 13.60 -18.60
C GLU A 614 2.68 14.77 -18.09
N ARG A 615 4.01 14.61 -18.11
CA ARG A 615 5.03 15.56 -17.60
C ARG A 615 4.93 15.84 -16.09
N ILE A 616 4.44 14.85 -15.35
CA ILE A 616 4.35 14.87 -13.90
C ILE A 616 5.49 14.00 -13.36
N PHE A 617 6.39 14.58 -12.58
CA PHE A 617 7.51 13.84 -12.01
C PHE A 617 7.02 12.89 -10.90
N PRO A 618 7.20 11.57 -11.06
CA PRO A 618 6.70 10.59 -10.11
C PRO A 618 7.68 10.40 -8.95
N ILE A 619 7.14 10.32 -7.73
CA ILE A 619 7.84 9.82 -6.55
C ILE A 619 6.97 8.74 -5.94
N PHE A 620 7.45 7.50 -5.92
CA PHE A 620 6.69 6.35 -5.47
C PHE A 620 7.14 5.96 -4.07
N LEU A 621 6.25 6.08 -3.08
CA LEU A 621 6.50 5.65 -1.71
C LEU A 621 6.20 4.15 -1.60
N MET A 622 7.26 3.37 -1.38
CA MET A 622 7.19 1.97 -1.02
C MET A 622 7.35 1.86 0.50
N TRP A 623 6.49 1.08 1.16
CA TRP A 623 6.47 1.00 2.61
C TRP A 623 6.01 -0.38 3.11
N GLU A 624 6.64 -0.87 4.17
CA GLU A 624 6.44 -2.23 4.67
C GLU A 624 5.05 -2.44 5.29
N THR A 625 4.27 -3.33 4.68
CA THR A 625 2.89 -3.66 5.12
C THR A 625 2.55 -5.15 4.95
N GLY A 626 3.52 -6.05 5.10
CA GLY A 626 3.29 -7.50 4.91
C GLY A 626 2.24 -8.11 5.86
N ALA A 627 1.98 -7.44 6.98
CA ALA A 627 1.14 -7.90 8.08
C ALA A 627 -0.28 -8.37 7.68
N ILE A 628 -0.98 -7.64 6.81
CA ILE A 628 -2.41 -7.94 6.53
C ILE A 628 -2.56 -9.17 5.62
N LYS A 629 -1.60 -9.41 4.71
CA LYS A 629 -1.60 -10.64 3.89
C LYS A 629 -1.41 -11.88 4.78
N THR A 630 -0.56 -11.80 5.79
CA THR A 630 -0.42 -12.83 6.83
C THR A 630 -1.74 -13.08 7.57
N VAL A 631 -2.54 -12.04 7.86
CA VAL A 631 -3.87 -12.21 8.47
C VAL A 631 -4.84 -12.95 7.53
N VAL A 632 -4.86 -12.64 6.23
CA VAL A 632 -5.72 -13.34 5.26
C VAL A 632 -5.33 -14.81 5.14
N ASN A 633 -4.04 -15.10 4.91
CA ASN A 633 -3.53 -16.48 4.82
C ASN A 633 -3.84 -17.29 6.09
N LEU A 634 -3.57 -16.73 7.28
CA LEU A 634 -3.76 -17.42 8.56
C LEU A 634 -5.25 -17.58 8.96
N ILE A 635 -6.14 -16.80 8.35
CA ILE A 635 -7.59 -17.03 8.37
C ILE A 635 -7.97 -18.16 7.42
N GLU A 636 -7.40 -18.21 6.21
CA GLU A 636 -7.64 -19.27 5.22
C GLU A 636 -7.21 -20.65 5.75
N ASP A 637 -5.95 -20.81 6.18
CA ASP A 637 -5.41 -22.05 6.75
C ASP A 637 -6.28 -22.62 7.87
N LYS A 638 -6.68 -21.75 8.81
CA LYS A 638 -7.43 -22.10 10.01
C LYS A 638 -8.89 -22.43 9.74
N ILE A 639 -9.44 -21.94 8.63
CA ILE A 639 -10.80 -22.27 8.17
C ILE A 639 -10.80 -23.54 7.33
N VAL A 640 -9.77 -23.77 6.51
CA VAL A 640 -9.58 -25.05 5.80
C VAL A 640 -9.52 -26.20 6.80
N SER A 641 -8.77 -26.08 7.89
CA SER A 641 -8.70 -27.12 8.93
C SER A 641 -10.04 -27.43 9.61
N ASP A 642 -10.88 -26.41 9.86
CA ASP A 642 -12.14 -26.59 10.61
C ASP A 642 -13.32 -26.97 9.70
N ALA A 643 -13.23 -26.65 8.39
CA ALA A 643 -14.19 -27.06 7.36
C ALA A 643 -14.06 -28.56 7.03
N SER A 644 -12.84 -29.06 6.89
CA SER A 644 -12.57 -30.50 6.65
C SER A 644 -13.11 -31.41 7.75
N ALA A 645 -13.30 -30.89 8.98
CA ALA A 645 -13.78 -31.66 10.12
C ALA A 645 -15.31 -31.84 10.20
N ARG A 646 -16.12 -31.18 9.35
CA ARG A 646 -17.61 -31.13 9.51
C ARG A 646 -18.43 -31.32 8.24
N ALA A 647 -17.85 -31.81 7.13
CA ALA A 647 -18.51 -31.90 5.83
C ALA A 647 -19.54 -33.06 5.68
N GLY A 648 -20.59 -33.07 6.50
CA GLY A 648 -21.80 -33.88 6.28
C GLY A 648 -22.80 -33.17 5.35
N GLY A 649 -23.27 -33.84 4.29
CA GLY A 649 -23.94 -33.17 3.17
C GLY A 649 -25.38 -32.70 3.42
N ALA A 650 -25.60 -31.38 3.54
CA ALA A 650 -26.93 -30.73 3.49
C ALA A 650 -26.91 -29.30 2.87
N TRP A 651 -25.86 -28.95 2.12
CA TRP A 651 -25.36 -27.56 2.06
C TRP A 651 -25.74 -26.74 0.80
N SER A 652 -26.83 -27.10 0.09
CA SER A 652 -27.27 -26.39 -1.12
C SER A 652 -28.34 -25.31 -0.87
N ARG A 653 -29.28 -25.54 0.07
CA ARG A 653 -30.39 -24.59 0.37
C ARG A 653 -30.12 -23.61 1.50
N PHE A 654 -29.13 -23.87 2.35
CA PHE A 654 -28.85 -23.09 3.56
C PHE A 654 -27.76 -22.03 3.34
N LYS A 655 -27.52 -21.63 2.09
CA LYS A 655 -26.22 -21.09 1.65
C LYS A 655 -26.07 -19.58 1.75
N ASP A 656 -27.17 -18.83 1.75
CA ASP A 656 -27.14 -17.37 1.77
C ASP A 656 -27.33 -16.80 3.18
N GLU A 657 -28.24 -17.34 3.99
CA GLU A 657 -28.34 -17.01 5.44
C GLU A 657 -27.04 -17.34 6.20
N LEU A 658 -26.33 -18.40 5.79
CA LEU A 658 -25.02 -18.73 6.37
C LEU A 658 -23.92 -17.72 6.02
N LYS A 659 -24.00 -16.94 4.94
CA LYS A 659 -22.90 -16.02 4.56
C LYS A 659 -22.67 -14.95 5.62
N GLU A 660 -23.72 -14.29 6.08
CA GLU A 660 -23.59 -13.25 7.11
C GLU A 660 -23.16 -13.84 8.46
N PHE A 661 -23.70 -15.01 8.83
CA PHE A 661 -23.29 -15.74 10.05
C PHE A 661 -21.81 -16.18 10.01
N TRP A 662 -21.32 -16.68 8.86
CA TRP A 662 -19.90 -17.02 8.71
C TRP A 662 -19.02 -15.77 8.69
N ASN A 663 -19.43 -14.69 8.01
CA ASN A 663 -18.72 -13.41 8.03
C ASN A 663 -18.56 -12.88 9.47
N GLU A 664 -19.61 -12.91 10.32
CA GLU A 664 -19.51 -12.46 11.72
C GLU A 664 -18.55 -13.33 12.56
N ARG A 665 -18.45 -14.64 12.28
CA ARG A 665 -17.46 -15.52 12.93
C ARG A 665 -16.04 -15.28 12.43
N ILE A 666 -15.84 -15.07 11.13
CA ILE A 666 -14.54 -14.68 10.54
C ILE A 666 -14.09 -13.35 11.13
N GLU A 667 -14.96 -12.34 11.14
CA GLU A 667 -14.70 -11.03 11.75
C GLU A 667 -14.26 -11.16 13.22
N THR A 668 -14.90 -12.07 13.98
CA THR A 668 -14.59 -12.29 15.40
C THR A 668 -13.26 -13.01 15.61
N LEU A 669 -12.90 -13.97 14.75
CA LEU A 669 -11.60 -14.63 14.75
C LEU A 669 -10.46 -13.72 14.27
N ALA A 670 -10.74 -12.79 13.35
CA ALA A 670 -9.77 -11.86 12.78
C ALA A 670 -9.35 -10.74 13.75
N ARG A 671 -10.24 -10.33 14.69
CA ARG A 671 -10.01 -9.23 15.65
C ARG A 671 -8.71 -9.34 16.47
N PRO A 672 -8.42 -10.44 17.20
CA PRO A 672 -7.23 -10.52 18.04
C PRO A 672 -5.89 -10.48 17.27
N ILE A 673 -5.90 -10.82 15.98
CA ILE A 673 -4.69 -10.91 15.15
C ILE A 673 -4.52 -9.64 14.31
N GLY A 674 -5.60 -9.17 13.67
CA GLY A 674 -5.56 -8.03 12.76
C GLY A 674 -5.57 -6.65 13.43
N ARG A 675 -6.13 -6.51 14.64
CA ARG A 675 -6.16 -5.21 15.35
C ARG A 675 -4.76 -4.65 15.69
N PRO A 676 -3.84 -5.42 16.30
CA PRO A 676 -2.50 -4.91 16.61
C PRO A 676 -1.75 -4.51 15.34
N LEU A 677 -1.79 -5.37 14.32
CA LEU A 677 -1.13 -5.18 13.04
C LEU A 677 -1.67 -3.98 12.25
N TRP A 678 -2.99 -3.77 12.25
CA TRP A 678 -3.60 -2.59 11.64
C TRP A 678 -3.27 -1.30 12.38
N ARG A 679 -3.21 -1.34 13.72
CA ARG A 679 -2.79 -0.19 14.53
C ARG A 679 -1.33 0.17 14.26
N GLU A 680 -0.44 -0.82 14.24
CA GLU A 680 0.97 -0.65 13.88
C GLU A 680 1.13 -0.04 12.48
N MET A 681 0.42 -0.57 11.48
CA MET A 681 0.42 -0.04 10.12
C MET A 681 -0.04 1.44 10.06
N LYS A 682 -1.06 1.82 10.85
CA LYS A 682 -1.49 3.24 10.98
C LYS A 682 -0.45 4.11 11.68
N GLU A 683 0.16 3.62 12.76
CA GLU A 683 1.24 4.32 13.45
C GLU A 683 2.46 4.53 12.54
N ASN A 684 2.81 3.55 11.70
CA ASN A 684 3.87 3.65 10.71
C ASN A 684 3.52 4.61 9.58
N ALA A 685 2.32 4.52 9.00
CA ALA A 685 1.83 5.49 8.02
C ALA A 685 1.87 6.93 8.57
N GLY A 686 1.52 7.10 9.85
CA GLY A 686 1.60 8.39 10.54
C GLY A 686 3.02 8.91 10.72
N LYS A 687 3.94 8.05 11.17
CA LYS A 687 5.38 8.39 11.32
C LYS A 687 6.03 8.71 9.96
N ILE A 688 5.71 7.94 8.91
CA ILE A 688 6.13 8.22 7.53
C ILE A 688 5.67 9.62 7.10
N GLY A 689 4.40 9.95 7.33
CA GLY A 689 3.81 11.21 6.89
C GLY A 689 4.28 12.45 7.67
N SER A 690 4.76 12.32 8.92
CA SER A 690 5.03 13.49 9.78
C SER A 690 6.35 13.53 10.57
N ASP A 691 7.18 12.49 10.63
CA ASP A 691 8.52 12.59 11.26
C ASP A 691 9.51 13.28 10.29
N PRO A 692 10.20 14.38 10.68
CA PRO A 692 11.21 15.04 9.83
C PRO A 692 12.39 14.15 9.41
N ARG A 693 12.57 13.00 10.07
CA ARG A 693 13.60 11.97 9.77
C ARG A 693 13.07 10.84 8.89
N SER A 694 11.76 10.80 8.58
CA SER A 694 11.22 9.81 7.65
C SER A 694 11.77 10.03 6.25
N GLY A 695 11.67 9.05 5.36
CA GLY A 695 12.04 9.24 3.95
C GLY A 695 11.35 10.43 3.28
N VAL A 696 10.10 10.73 3.67
CA VAL A 696 9.35 11.86 3.13
C VAL A 696 9.68 13.18 3.86
N GLY A 697 9.97 13.14 5.17
CA GLY A 697 10.51 14.29 5.90
C GLY A 697 11.87 14.73 5.35
N LEU A 698 12.73 13.77 5.00
CA LEU A 698 14.01 13.98 4.32
C LEU A 698 13.81 14.54 2.90
N LEU A 699 12.86 14.00 2.13
CA LEU A 699 12.47 14.56 0.83
C LEU A 699 12.04 16.03 0.92
N PHE A 700 11.17 16.37 1.87
CA PHE A 700 10.71 17.75 2.08
C PHE A 700 11.84 18.69 2.55
N LYS A 701 12.74 18.20 3.41
CA LYS A 701 13.98 18.90 3.78
C LYS A 701 14.86 19.17 2.55
N ARG A 702 14.95 18.21 1.60
CA ARG A 702 15.71 18.38 0.35
C ARG A 702 15.04 19.28 -0.68
N PHE A 703 13.71 19.23 -0.84
CA PHE A 703 13.01 20.21 -1.68
C PHE A 703 13.31 21.65 -1.24
N LYS A 704 13.30 21.91 0.08
CA LYS A 704 13.63 23.25 0.61
C LYS A 704 15.10 23.63 0.44
N SER A 705 16.04 22.74 0.75
CA SER A 705 17.48 23.04 0.60
C SER A 705 17.93 23.17 -0.87
N GLN A 706 17.24 22.48 -1.79
CA GLN A 706 17.51 22.54 -3.22
C GLN A 706 16.60 23.54 -3.98
N GLN A 707 15.65 24.22 -3.31
CA GLN A 707 14.62 25.07 -3.95
C GLN A 707 15.20 26.11 -4.92
N ALA A 708 16.35 26.72 -4.60
CA ALA A 708 17.00 27.71 -5.47
C ALA A 708 17.56 27.12 -6.79
N LYS A 709 17.68 25.79 -6.91
CA LYS A 709 18.23 25.07 -8.07
C LYS A 709 17.16 24.42 -8.94
N LEU A 710 15.93 24.27 -8.44
CA LEU A 710 14.82 23.56 -9.09
C LEU A 710 13.79 24.56 -9.64
N PRO A 711 12.97 24.18 -10.64
CA PRO A 711 11.76 24.92 -11.00
C PRO A 711 10.75 24.98 -9.85
N LYS A 712 9.73 25.82 -9.96
CA LYS A 712 8.65 25.92 -8.96
C LYS A 712 7.85 24.62 -8.93
N ILE A 713 7.79 23.96 -7.77
CA ILE A 713 7.08 22.68 -7.64
C ILE A 713 5.60 22.91 -7.34
N ARG A 714 4.72 22.25 -8.09
CA ARG A 714 3.34 21.94 -7.68
C ARG A 714 3.33 20.52 -7.12
N LEU A 715 2.83 20.35 -5.90
CA LEU A 715 2.78 19.05 -5.23
C LEU A 715 1.40 18.41 -5.42
N HIS A 716 1.38 17.13 -5.75
CA HIS A 716 0.19 16.31 -5.91
C HIS A 716 0.36 15.00 -5.12
N LEU A 717 -0.70 14.55 -4.45
CA LEU A 717 -0.68 13.33 -3.63
C LEU A 717 -1.65 12.31 -4.23
N ILE A 718 -1.23 11.04 -4.37
CA ILE A 718 -2.05 9.93 -4.86
C ILE A 718 -1.92 8.77 -3.89
N GLY A 719 -3.02 8.30 -3.29
CA GLY A 719 -3.00 7.26 -2.26
C GLY A 719 -4.03 6.17 -2.49
N HIS A 720 -3.59 4.93 -2.70
CA HIS A 720 -4.47 3.76 -2.73
C HIS A 720 -4.60 3.13 -1.33
N SER A 721 -5.82 2.78 -0.92
CA SER A 721 -6.10 2.01 0.31
C SER A 721 -5.44 2.63 1.55
N ALA A 722 -4.54 1.93 2.24
CA ALA A 722 -3.80 2.44 3.40
C ALA A 722 -2.83 3.58 3.07
N GLY A 723 -2.39 3.73 1.81
CA GLY A 723 -1.64 4.90 1.34
C GLY A 723 -2.41 6.22 1.51
N ALA A 724 -3.75 6.18 1.62
CA ALA A 724 -4.55 7.33 2.00
C ALA A 724 -4.37 7.78 3.46
N ILE A 725 -3.94 6.87 4.36
CA ILE A 725 -3.64 7.18 5.77
C ILE A 725 -2.30 7.91 5.85
N LEU A 726 -1.30 7.40 5.13
CA LEU A 726 0.00 8.06 4.92
C LEU A 726 -0.22 9.47 4.37
N HIS A 727 -1.04 9.62 3.32
CA HIS A 727 -1.34 10.92 2.72
C HIS A 727 -2.20 11.83 3.61
N ASN A 728 -3.05 11.30 4.51
CA ASN A 728 -3.77 12.11 5.50
C ASN A 728 -2.82 12.86 6.44
N HIS A 729 -1.73 12.20 6.85
CA HIS A 729 -0.63 12.83 7.60
C HIS A 729 0.26 13.71 6.70
N LEU A 730 0.70 13.19 5.56
CA LEU A 730 1.65 13.89 4.68
C LEU A 730 1.07 15.19 4.10
N GLY A 731 -0.22 15.21 3.75
CA GLY A 731 -0.89 16.42 3.27
C GLY A 731 -1.01 17.51 4.33
N GLU A 732 -1.21 17.12 5.59
CA GLU A 732 -1.19 18.04 6.74
C GLU A 732 0.23 18.60 6.96
N SER A 733 1.26 17.74 6.98
CA SER A 733 2.66 18.17 7.10
C SER A 733 3.16 18.98 5.91
N ALA A 734 2.69 18.71 4.68
CA ALA A 734 3.02 19.49 3.49
C ALA A 734 2.46 20.92 3.57
N ILE A 735 1.19 21.07 3.96
CA ILE A 735 0.56 22.38 4.14
C ILE A 735 1.19 23.14 5.32
N GLY A 736 1.43 22.46 6.45
CA GLY A 736 2.13 23.04 7.60
C GLY A 736 3.57 23.47 7.31
N ALA A 737 4.18 22.90 6.26
CA ALA A 737 5.50 23.27 5.77
C ALA A 737 5.48 24.21 4.55
N ASP A 738 4.34 24.84 4.21
CA ASP A 738 4.21 25.80 3.09
C ASP A 738 4.59 25.21 1.71
N PHE A 739 4.27 23.93 1.49
CA PHE A 739 4.32 23.36 0.14
C PHE A 739 3.05 23.72 -0.65
N ASN A 740 3.25 24.05 -1.92
CA ASN A 740 2.21 24.34 -2.90
C ASN A 740 1.46 23.05 -3.31
N LEU A 741 0.67 22.49 -2.38
CA LEU A 741 -0.18 21.32 -2.58
C LEU A 741 -1.40 21.69 -3.44
N ARG A 742 -1.57 21.01 -4.58
CA ARG A 742 -2.55 21.34 -5.61
C ARG A 742 -3.64 20.30 -5.81
N SER A 743 -3.34 19.01 -5.64
CA SER A 743 -4.39 18.00 -5.58
C SER A 743 -4.06 16.82 -4.66
N VAL A 744 -5.11 16.20 -4.14
CA VAL A 744 -5.08 14.94 -3.39
C VAL A 744 -6.07 13.98 -4.02
N SER A 745 -5.59 12.83 -4.48
CA SER A 745 -6.37 11.74 -5.07
C SER A 745 -6.34 10.54 -4.13
N LEU A 746 -7.47 10.21 -3.49
CA LEU A 746 -7.57 9.05 -2.61
C LEU A 746 -8.41 7.96 -3.28
N ILE A 747 -7.84 6.76 -3.43
CA ILE A 747 -8.45 5.63 -4.15
C ILE A 747 -8.73 4.51 -3.13
N ALA A 748 -9.99 4.10 -2.99
CA ALA A 748 -10.45 3.16 -1.96
C ALA A 748 -9.93 3.49 -0.52
N PRO A 749 -9.97 4.75 -0.05
CA PRO A 749 -9.20 5.18 1.12
C PRO A 749 -9.56 4.43 2.41
N ALA A 750 -8.56 3.76 2.99
CA ALA A 750 -8.74 3.01 4.23
C ALA A 750 -8.62 3.87 5.51
N VAL A 751 -8.48 5.19 5.36
CA VAL A 751 -8.45 6.15 6.48
C VAL A 751 -9.84 6.32 7.09
N ARG A 752 -9.92 6.55 8.40
CA ARG A 752 -11.18 6.82 9.09
C ARG A 752 -11.74 8.19 8.71
N VAL A 753 -13.06 8.30 8.65
CA VAL A 753 -13.75 9.57 8.39
C VAL A 753 -13.40 10.65 9.43
N ASP A 754 -13.31 10.28 10.71
CA ASP A 754 -13.02 11.21 11.81
C ASP A 754 -11.55 11.66 11.85
N GLU A 755 -10.61 10.77 11.54
CA GLU A 755 -9.19 11.07 11.41
C GLU A 755 -8.89 11.95 10.19
N PHE A 756 -9.51 11.65 9.04
CA PHE A 756 -9.45 12.49 7.86
C PHE A 756 -9.99 13.90 8.16
N ASN A 757 -11.20 13.98 8.73
CA ASN A 757 -11.82 15.24 9.14
C ASN A 757 -11.00 16.02 10.20
N GLN A 758 -10.13 15.35 10.96
CA GLN A 758 -9.26 16.00 11.92
C GLN A 758 -7.99 16.59 11.31
N ARG A 759 -7.45 15.96 10.23
CA ARG A 759 -6.23 16.38 9.54
C ARG A 759 -6.54 17.00 8.16
N LEU A 760 -6.43 16.21 7.09
CA LEU A 760 -6.53 16.66 5.69
C LEU A 760 -7.94 17.06 5.25
N GLY A 761 -8.96 16.87 6.09
CA GLY A 761 -10.29 17.47 5.93
C GLY A 761 -10.39 18.92 6.43
N LYS A 762 -9.50 19.37 7.33
CA LYS A 762 -9.41 20.79 7.73
C LYS A 762 -8.49 21.59 6.82
N ALA A 763 -7.33 21.05 6.48
CA ALA A 763 -6.28 21.80 5.80
C ALA A 763 -6.70 22.44 4.45
N PRO A 764 -7.54 21.81 3.60
CA PRO A 764 -8.10 22.45 2.41
C PRO A 764 -8.91 23.71 2.67
N LEU A 765 -9.47 23.93 3.87
CA LEU A 765 -10.19 25.16 4.19
C LEU A 765 -9.29 26.41 4.14
N GLY A 766 -7.95 26.24 4.19
CA GLY A 766 -6.97 27.30 3.95
C GLY A 766 -6.28 27.28 2.57
N THR A 767 -6.37 26.19 1.79
CA THR A 767 -5.66 26.04 0.51
C THR A 767 -6.60 25.92 -0.69
N GLN A 768 -6.09 26.15 -1.91
CA GLN A 768 -6.85 25.93 -3.15
C GLN A 768 -6.77 24.48 -3.68
N ALA A 769 -6.27 23.54 -2.88
CA ALA A 769 -6.11 22.15 -3.30
C ALA A 769 -7.44 21.49 -3.69
N LYS A 770 -7.41 20.70 -4.78
CA LYS A 770 -8.52 19.84 -5.21
C LYS A 770 -8.46 18.50 -4.48
N LEU A 771 -9.62 17.96 -4.11
CA LEU A 771 -9.73 16.69 -3.39
C LEU A 771 -10.64 15.73 -4.17
N LEU A 772 -10.09 14.56 -4.51
CA LEU A 772 -10.79 13.45 -5.13
C LEU A 772 -10.81 12.25 -4.17
N ILE A 773 -11.96 11.59 -4.06
CA ILE A 773 -12.14 10.33 -3.35
C ILE A 773 -12.86 9.35 -4.28
N ALA A 774 -12.20 8.26 -4.64
CA ALA A 774 -12.79 7.15 -5.39
C ALA A 774 -13.08 5.96 -4.48
N HIS A 775 -14.23 5.31 -4.68
CA HIS A 775 -14.73 4.20 -3.87
C HIS A 775 -15.51 3.20 -4.73
N LEU A 776 -15.76 1.99 -4.23
CA LEU A 776 -16.79 1.14 -4.83
C LEU A 776 -18.19 1.59 -4.33
N THR A 777 -19.23 1.19 -5.05
CA THR A 777 -20.61 1.21 -4.55
C THR A 777 -20.78 0.19 -3.42
N ASP A 778 -21.68 0.44 -2.46
CA ASP A 778 -21.87 -0.46 -1.30
C ASP A 778 -22.29 -1.88 -1.72
N ALA A 779 -22.99 -2.01 -2.86
CA ALA A 779 -23.30 -3.31 -3.48
C ALA A 779 -22.03 -4.04 -3.98
N ALA A 780 -21.11 -3.32 -4.62
CA ALA A 780 -19.84 -3.89 -5.07
C ALA A 780 -18.94 -4.26 -3.87
N GLU A 781 -18.78 -3.38 -2.87
CA GLU A 781 -18.06 -3.66 -1.60
C GLU A 781 -18.54 -4.96 -0.92
N ARG A 782 -19.86 -5.19 -0.88
CA ARG A 782 -20.48 -6.40 -0.31
C ARG A 782 -20.34 -7.65 -1.17
N SER A 783 -19.98 -7.51 -2.45
CA SER A 783 -19.79 -8.61 -3.40
C SER A 783 -18.31 -8.95 -3.66
N ASP A 784 -17.40 -8.05 -3.28
CA ASP A 784 -15.96 -8.23 -3.46
C ASP A 784 -15.48 -9.48 -2.72
N SER A 785 -14.69 -10.30 -3.42
CA SER A 785 -14.13 -11.55 -2.91
C SER A 785 -12.60 -11.54 -2.82
N THR A 786 -11.99 -10.33 -2.83
CA THR A 786 -10.55 -10.09 -2.61
C THR A 786 -10.05 -10.64 -1.26
N CYS A 787 -10.95 -10.82 -0.28
CA CYS A 787 -10.63 -11.28 1.08
C CYS A 787 -11.16 -12.69 1.42
N LYS A 788 -11.34 -13.58 0.42
CA LYS A 788 -11.77 -14.98 0.66
C LYS A 788 -11.01 -15.62 1.83
N PRO A 789 -11.69 -16.36 2.73
CA PRO A 789 -13.09 -16.77 2.69
C PRO A 789 -14.11 -15.70 3.16
N TYR A 790 -13.70 -14.49 3.56
CA TYR A 790 -14.62 -13.40 3.89
C TYR A 790 -15.37 -12.93 2.64
N GLY A 791 -16.69 -12.81 2.72
CA GLY A 791 -17.58 -12.54 1.58
C GLY A 791 -17.77 -11.07 1.22
N HIS A 792 -16.91 -10.17 1.69
CA HIS A 792 -16.95 -8.73 1.40
C HIS A 792 -15.51 -8.18 1.23
N SER A 793 -15.38 -6.90 0.87
CA SER A 793 -14.10 -6.22 0.65
C SER A 793 -13.20 -6.10 1.89
N LEU A 794 -11.93 -5.71 1.65
CA LEU A 794 -10.97 -5.36 2.69
C LEU A 794 -11.48 -4.22 3.58
N LEU A 795 -12.07 -3.16 3.01
CA LEU A 795 -12.53 -2.00 3.78
C LEU A 795 -13.67 -2.38 4.74
N TYR A 796 -14.52 -3.32 4.34
CA TYR A 796 -15.53 -3.93 5.21
C TYR A 796 -14.88 -4.65 6.41
N LEU A 797 -13.82 -5.44 6.18
CA LEU A 797 -13.09 -6.15 7.25
C LEU A 797 -12.36 -5.18 8.20
N VAL A 798 -11.72 -4.14 7.65
CA VAL A 798 -11.07 -3.05 8.41
C VAL A 798 -12.10 -2.37 9.34
N SER A 799 -13.21 -1.90 8.76
CA SER A 799 -14.27 -1.18 9.47
C SER A 799 -14.89 -1.98 10.63
N ARG A 800 -15.08 -3.29 10.45
CA ARG A 800 -15.78 -4.14 11.43
C ARG A 800 -14.89 -4.88 12.42
N SER A 801 -13.61 -5.07 12.10
CA SER A 801 -12.71 -5.89 12.91
C SER A 801 -11.37 -5.26 13.25
N PHE A 802 -10.69 -4.56 12.34
CA PHE A 802 -9.33 -4.08 12.60
C PHE A 802 -9.27 -2.72 13.32
N GLU A 803 -10.31 -1.89 13.21
CA GLU A 803 -10.44 -0.67 14.01
C GLU A 803 -10.89 -0.93 15.45
N ASP A 804 -10.57 0.00 16.36
CA ASP A 804 -10.83 -0.11 17.80
C ASP A 804 -12.32 -0.26 18.13
N ARG A 805 -13.15 0.55 17.45
CA ARG A 805 -14.61 0.54 17.60
C ARG A 805 -15.23 -0.45 16.62
N SER A 806 -16.24 -1.15 17.11
CA SER A 806 -17.06 -2.09 16.35
C SER A 806 -17.96 -1.34 15.37
N GLU A 807 -17.69 -1.49 14.06
CA GLU A 807 -18.19 -0.63 12.97
C GLU A 807 -17.66 0.81 13.07
N THR A 808 -16.41 1.00 12.61
CA THR A 808 -15.77 2.32 12.49
C THR A 808 -15.94 2.88 11.06
N PRO A 809 -16.42 4.13 10.87
CA PRO A 809 -16.60 4.71 9.54
C PRO A 809 -15.30 4.91 8.76
N ILE A 810 -15.19 4.30 7.58
CA ILE A 810 -14.01 4.35 6.70
C ILE A 810 -14.31 5.21 5.47
N LEU A 811 -13.39 6.13 5.13
CA LEU A 811 -13.59 7.15 4.09
C LEU A 811 -13.81 6.57 2.69
N GLY A 812 -13.31 5.36 2.43
CA GLY A 812 -13.47 4.64 1.16
C GLY A 812 -14.74 3.80 1.04
N LEU A 813 -15.57 3.69 2.08
CA LEU A 813 -16.85 2.98 2.01
C LEU A 813 -17.99 3.94 1.67
N GLU A 814 -18.79 3.64 0.64
CA GLU A 814 -19.89 4.50 0.20
C GLU A 814 -20.89 4.85 1.32
N ARG A 815 -21.26 3.85 2.14
CA ARG A 815 -22.16 4.00 3.30
C ARG A 815 -21.69 5.01 4.36
N ASP A 816 -20.38 5.27 4.42
CA ASP A 816 -19.73 6.14 5.40
C ASP A 816 -19.37 7.49 4.75
N LEU A 817 -18.86 7.46 3.51
CA LEU A 817 -18.49 8.63 2.72
C LEU A 817 -19.69 9.51 2.33
N VAL A 818 -20.83 8.91 1.94
CA VAL A 818 -22.01 9.67 1.48
C VAL A 818 -22.61 10.49 2.62
N PRO A 819 -22.86 9.94 3.84
CA PRO A 819 -23.17 10.74 5.02
C PRO A 819 -22.08 11.74 5.40
N ALA A 820 -20.79 11.36 5.35
CA ALA A 820 -19.69 12.26 5.70
C ALA A 820 -19.62 13.49 4.79
N ARG A 821 -19.79 13.32 3.47
CA ARG A 821 -19.91 14.43 2.51
C ARG A 821 -21.18 15.24 2.74
N ALA A 822 -22.27 14.60 3.16
CA ALA A 822 -23.53 15.27 3.47
C ALA A 822 -23.49 16.12 4.75
N THR A 823 -22.62 15.84 5.72
CA THR A 823 -22.53 16.63 6.98
C THR A 823 -21.28 17.52 7.08
N LEU A 824 -20.09 17.04 6.71
CA LEU A 824 -18.82 17.69 7.06
C LEU A 824 -18.40 18.81 6.08
N PRO A 825 -17.62 19.84 6.54
CA PRO A 825 -17.30 21.02 5.73
C PRO A 825 -16.53 20.74 4.44
N TRP A 826 -15.67 19.72 4.43
CA TRP A 826 -14.89 19.34 3.25
C TRP A 826 -15.71 18.63 2.17
N GLY A 827 -16.89 18.09 2.51
CA GLY A 827 -17.75 17.36 1.56
C GLY A 827 -18.11 18.16 0.32
N ALA A 828 -18.38 19.47 0.52
CA ALA A 828 -18.65 20.45 -0.53
C ALA A 828 -17.44 20.78 -1.44
N ARG A 829 -16.25 20.25 -1.14
CA ARG A 829 -15.01 20.46 -1.90
C ARG A 829 -14.39 19.14 -2.41
N THR A 830 -15.07 18.02 -2.18
CA THR A 830 -14.66 16.68 -2.61
C THR A 830 -15.41 16.27 -3.87
N LEU A 831 -14.64 15.94 -4.92
CA LEU A 831 -15.09 15.08 -6.01
C LEU A 831 -15.16 13.64 -5.50
N ALA A 832 -16.35 13.07 -5.40
CA ALA A 832 -16.53 11.64 -5.15
C ALA A 832 -16.78 10.89 -6.47
N VAL A 833 -16.18 9.71 -6.61
CA VAL A 833 -16.32 8.82 -7.78
C VAL A 833 -16.67 7.43 -7.26
N SER A 834 -17.83 6.88 -7.62
CA SER A 834 -18.19 5.50 -7.29
C SER A 834 -17.83 4.55 -8.42
N SER A 835 -17.75 3.25 -8.13
CA SER A 835 -17.47 2.21 -9.12
C SER A 835 -18.24 0.91 -8.84
N PRO A 836 -18.71 0.19 -9.87
CA PRO A 836 -18.64 0.51 -11.29
C PRO A 836 -19.72 1.54 -11.71
N GLN A 837 -19.79 1.85 -13.00
CA GLN A 837 -20.87 2.56 -13.69
C GLN A 837 -21.06 4.06 -13.37
N SER A 838 -20.09 4.74 -12.72
CA SER A 838 -20.08 6.21 -12.71
C SER A 838 -19.60 6.76 -14.06
N THR A 839 -20.52 7.28 -14.87
CA THR A 839 -20.17 8.04 -16.08
C THR A 839 -19.54 9.37 -15.68
N LEU A 840 -18.23 9.54 -15.92
CA LEU A 840 -17.47 10.70 -15.37
C LEU A 840 -18.01 12.07 -15.83
N ALA A 841 -18.54 12.14 -17.05
CA ALA A 841 -19.22 13.32 -17.59
C ALA A 841 -20.44 13.83 -16.77
N SER A 842 -20.95 13.03 -15.82
CA SER A 842 -22.04 13.43 -14.91
C SER A 842 -21.58 14.08 -13.59
N LEU A 843 -20.28 14.00 -13.26
CA LEU A 843 -19.77 14.31 -11.92
C LEU A 843 -19.67 15.83 -11.66
N PRO A 844 -20.21 16.38 -10.56
CA PRO A 844 -20.41 17.83 -10.39
C PRO A 844 -19.20 18.75 -10.53
N SER A 845 -18.02 18.30 -10.13
CA SER A 845 -16.77 19.09 -10.17
C SER A 845 -15.96 18.91 -11.46
N ALA A 846 -16.48 18.14 -12.43
CA ALA A 846 -15.87 17.95 -13.74
C ALA A 846 -16.14 19.09 -14.74
N SER A 847 -16.81 20.18 -14.34
CA SER A 847 -17.17 21.30 -15.24
C SER A 847 -16.01 22.14 -15.81
N SER A 848 -14.77 21.88 -15.34
CA SER A 848 -13.53 22.39 -15.97
C SER A 848 -12.73 21.32 -16.71
N LEU A 849 -13.17 20.06 -16.63
CA LEU A 849 -12.62 18.91 -17.32
C LEU A 849 -13.25 18.78 -18.72
N ARG A 850 -12.57 18.16 -19.68
CA ARG A 850 -13.07 18.04 -21.05
C ARG A 850 -14.16 16.97 -21.17
N GLU A 851 -15.03 17.12 -22.15
CA GLU A 851 -16.07 16.16 -22.54
C GLU A 851 -15.53 14.78 -23.00
N SER A 852 -14.21 14.57 -23.00
CA SER A 852 -13.54 13.40 -23.57
C SER A 852 -13.59 12.13 -22.72
N SER A 853 -13.83 12.22 -21.40
CA SER A 853 -13.94 11.04 -20.52
C SER A 853 -15.40 10.54 -20.42
N SER A 854 -15.96 10.15 -21.57
CA SER A 854 -17.30 9.52 -21.65
C SER A 854 -17.33 8.08 -21.12
N ARG A 855 -16.18 7.51 -20.77
CA ARG A 855 -16.04 6.16 -20.23
C ARG A 855 -16.57 6.10 -18.79
N PRO A 856 -17.46 5.17 -18.44
CA PRO A 856 -17.82 4.91 -17.05
C PRO A 856 -16.68 4.20 -16.31
N THR A 857 -16.69 4.26 -14.98
CA THR A 857 -15.85 3.38 -14.15
C THR A 857 -16.24 1.90 -14.33
N GLU A 858 -15.25 1.01 -14.34
CA GLU A 858 -15.39 -0.42 -14.64
C GLU A 858 -14.97 -1.32 -13.46
N ALA A 859 -14.21 -0.80 -12.49
CA ALA A 859 -13.71 -1.59 -11.35
C ALA A 859 -14.83 -2.09 -10.42
N VAL A 860 -14.71 -3.34 -9.97
CA VAL A 860 -15.69 -4.04 -9.11
C VAL A 860 -15.08 -4.67 -7.85
N THR A 861 -13.76 -4.54 -7.65
CA THR A 861 -13.06 -5.03 -6.43
C THR A 861 -12.11 -3.97 -5.89
N HIS A 862 -11.81 -4.03 -4.60
CA HIS A 862 -10.93 -3.09 -3.91
C HIS A 862 -9.54 -2.94 -4.57
N GLY A 863 -9.00 -4.03 -5.09
CA GLY A 863 -7.73 -4.06 -5.81
C GLY A 863 -7.78 -3.43 -7.20
N THR A 864 -8.90 -3.55 -7.93
CA THR A 864 -9.00 -3.10 -9.33
C THR A 864 -9.32 -1.62 -9.51
N LEU A 865 -9.65 -0.90 -8.43
CA LEU A 865 -9.92 0.54 -8.48
C LEU A 865 -8.70 1.37 -8.92
N ASP A 866 -7.48 0.97 -8.55
CA ASP A 866 -6.25 1.68 -8.96
C ASP A 866 -5.93 1.46 -10.46
N ASP A 867 -6.34 0.30 -11.01
CA ASP A 867 -6.24 -0.07 -12.42
C ASP A 867 -7.32 0.57 -13.32
N ASP A 868 -8.36 1.20 -12.75
CA ASP A 868 -9.45 1.82 -13.51
C ASP A 868 -8.97 2.98 -14.40
N LYS A 869 -9.14 2.82 -15.71
CA LYS A 869 -8.66 3.77 -16.73
C LYS A 869 -9.38 5.12 -16.67
N ALA A 870 -10.69 5.11 -16.41
CA ALA A 870 -11.47 6.33 -16.31
C ALA A 870 -11.02 7.13 -15.08
N LEU A 871 -10.79 6.46 -13.95
CA LEU A 871 -10.24 7.10 -12.74
C LEU A 871 -8.83 7.66 -12.96
N GLN A 872 -7.95 6.95 -13.66
CA GLN A 872 -6.59 7.43 -13.98
C GLN A 872 -6.62 8.69 -14.85
N GLU A 873 -7.41 8.69 -15.93
CA GLU A 873 -7.61 9.86 -16.81
C GLU A 873 -8.09 11.08 -16.00
N LEU A 874 -9.05 10.88 -15.09
CA LEU A 874 -9.56 11.88 -14.18
C LEU A 874 -8.49 12.43 -13.22
N ILE A 875 -7.63 11.57 -12.67
CA ILE A 875 -6.53 11.98 -11.77
C ILE A 875 -5.52 12.85 -12.54
N PHE A 876 -5.09 12.44 -13.74
CA PHE A 876 -4.16 13.23 -14.55
C PHE A 876 -4.78 14.56 -15.01
N GLU A 877 -6.08 14.59 -15.33
CA GLU A 877 -6.77 15.84 -15.67
C GLU A 877 -7.00 16.77 -14.46
N MET A 878 -7.23 16.21 -13.26
CA MET A 878 -7.30 16.99 -12.02
C MET A 878 -5.95 17.68 -11.74
N ILE A 879 -4.84 16.94 -11.87
CA ILE A 879 -3.46 17.44 -11.69
C ILE A 879 -3.17 18.59 -12.66
N ARG A 880 -3.35 18.35 -13.97
CA ARG A 880 -3.05 19.33 -15.03
C ARG A 880 -3.79 20.67 -14.87
N LYS A 881 -4.94 20.68 -14.19
CA LYS A 881 -5.82 21.85 -14.03
C LYS A 881 -5.79 22.48 -12.64
N ALA A 882 -4.82 22.14 -11.78
CA ALA A 882 -4.72 22.65 -10.41
C ALA A 882 -3.60 23.68 -10.22
#